data_AF-A0A6C0F3C6-F1
#
_entry.id   AF-A0A6C0F3C6-F1
#
_cell.length_a   1.000
_cell.length_b   1.000
_cell.length_c   1.000
_cell.angle_alpha   90.00
_cell.angle_beta   90.00
_cell.angle_gamma   90.00
#
_symmetry.space_group_name_H-M   'P 1'
#
loop_
_entity.id
_entity.type
_entity.pdbx_description
1 polymer ?
#
loop_
_entity_poly.entity_id
_entity_poly.type
_entity_poly.pdbx_seq_one_letter_code
_entity_poly.pdbx_strand_id
1 'polypeptide(L)'
;MPFIQFQHRRDTAINWSIANPILAPGEMGLEVGNDLFKIGDGIRPWNSLPYGGLRGVTGATGGGVDLSTLNPIAIGVGAGATGQVINAIAIGPYAGATGQKNSAIAIGYQAGCTGQATQSVAIGSYAGATGQQSGAVAVGSQAGNTGQGDYAVAVGSQAGITGQGVGAVAVGIAAGFISQGEVAVAIGAESANENQGKGAIAVGASAGRISQSRFAVAVGNDAGYTGQKEYAVAIGKSTGRNNQGDSAVAVGSQAGNTGQGDSAVAVGNNAGKNSQGVNAVAVGNNAGYANQAANTIILNASGAYVNGVSGQAGSFYVAPVRASTSSYVLGYDPSTFEITYAIPAASGATGPTATVSVGTVTTLAPGSTATVTNSGTSYASILNFGIPQGATGGGTGGITFSGPSGSVLYYDGTSVTGSSFFTFNGTTGATGEVTIAGKLTVLGGIDPLYLNLVPTSTNPFPGVTGTLWVDTAGKLQYDNTEVAVAGISGGVDLSTLDPIAIGYQAGFTGQQISAVAIGTQAGQLGQKGAAVAIGNQAGQQNQQIDAIAIGNLAGATGQQGLAIAIGRSAGEGYQQTQTVAIGYLAGNGYQQQDAISIGTQAGFTGQQHYSIAIGAGAAKTGQQLGAIAIGAGAGQNSQKSSAVAIGNGAGNNSQKSSAVAIGEGAGNTGQQQRAIAIGYLAGNYTQNTNTVAIGSQAGNTGQQDSAIAIGYRAGNDSQLDNAVAIGKYAGNRSQHSGAVAIGDSAGYEGQQGNAVAIGALAGVYNQEANTIILNASGTEVNGEVGQTGSFYVAPVRSATSSNVLGYDPDTSEITYYAATVGAAGDPPTSICATARSTASQSFTANTSENIQHDEVDFAYGITATTGPTGYFEVPSAGVYKIIPSLQINPTGNGHIHVWLKVNGTNVDNTGTYLAFKNGEYQVFTTEILLELQANDQVQVWAQPSVTGSIIQYIAAGGTAPNDYPAAPGIITNMYKLRDASAPV
;
A
#
# COMPACT_ATOMS: atom_id res chain seq x y z
N MET A 1 12.70 83.28 6.34
CA MET A 1 12.19 84.25 7.34
C MET A 1 13.24 84.38 8.43
N PRO A 2 13.55 85.60 8.94
CA PRO A 2 14.44 85.75 10.09
C PRO A 2 13.77 85.21 11.37
N PHE A 3 14.53 84.60 12.26
CA PHE A 3 14.03 84.18 13.57
C PHE A 3 13.90 85.40 14.49
N ILE A 4 12.72 85.63 15.05
CA ILE A 4 12.52 86.63 16.11
C ILE A 4 12.99 86.00 17.43
N GLN A 5 14.19 86.36 17.87
CA GLN A 5 14.74 85.89 19.13
C GLN A 5 14.26 86.79 20.29
N PHE A 6 13.19 86.38 20.97
CA PHE A 6 12.74 87.04 22.20
C PHE A 6 13.76 86.79 23.33
N GLN A 7 14.54 87.81 23.69
CA GLN A 7 15.37 87.79 24.89
C GLN A 7 14.57 88.33 26.09
N HIS A 8 14.15 87.42 26.97
CA HIS A 8 13.66 87.80 28.29
C HIS A 8 14.81 88.37 29.13
N ARG A 9 14.54 89.43 29.90
CA ARG A 9 15.51 89.98 30.86
C ARG A 9 15.79 88.90 31.92
N ARG A 10 17.06 88.66 32.21
CA ARG A 10 17.50 87.70 33.24
C ARG A 10 18.75 88.20 33.94
N ASP A 11 18.78 88.03 35.25
CA ASP A 11 19.90 88.38 36.13
C ASP A 11 19.77 87.62 37.46
N THR A 12 20.77 87.73 38.34
CA THR A 12 20.78 87.09 39.67
C THR A 12 19.79 87.76 40.63
N ALA A 13 19.37 87.03 41.66
CA ALA A 13 18.50 87.54 42.73
C ALA A 13 19.02 88.85 43.38
N ILE A 14 20.33 88.94 43.57
CA ILE A 14 21.00 90.10 44.16
C ILE A 14 20.92 91.30 43.20
N ASN A 15 21.28 91.10 41.93
CA ASN A 15 21.28 92.18 40.94
C ASN A 15 19.87 92.70 40.66
N TRP A 16 18.87 91.82 40.53
CA TRP A 16 17.46 92.22 40.41
C TRP A 16 16.97 92.99 41.64
N SER A 17 17.36 92.57 42.85
CA SER A 17 16.96 93.24 44.09
C SER A 17 17.58 94.63 44.24
N ILE A 18 18.82 94.80 43.79
CA ILE A 18 19.54 96.09 43.79
C ILE A 18 19.00 97.02 42.70
N ALA A 19 18.85 96.55 41.46
CA ALA A 19 18.37 97.36 40.34
C ALA A 19 16.88 97.69 40.45
N ASN A 20 16.10 96.80 41.07
CA ASN A 20 14.68 96.92 41.38
C ASN A 20 13.79 97.56 40.27
N PRO A 21 13.92 97.17 38.99
CA PRO A 21 13.23 97.85 37.89
C PRO A 21 11.73 97.57 37.87
N ILE A 22 10.95 98.51 37.33
CA ILE A 22 9.57 98.24 36.89
C ILE A 22 9.65 97.52 35.54
N LEU A 23 9.07 96.31 35.47
CA LEU A 23 8.91 95.56 34.23
C LEU A 23 7.59 95.94 33.54
N ALA A 24 7.57 95.96 32.22
CA ALA A 24 6.39 96.33 31.43
C ALA A 24 5.21 95.34 31.64
N PRO A 25 3.96 95.73 31.34
CA PRO A 25 2.81 94.83 31.50
C PRO A 25 2.99 93.53 30.69
N GLY A 26 2.97 92.39 31.37
CA GLY A 26 3.21 91.07 30.77
C GLY A 26 4.68 90.69 30.54
N GLU A 27 5.63 91.56 30.85
CA GLU A 27 7.06 91.28 30.67
C GLU A 27 7.59 90.32 31.75
N MET A 28 8.13 89.19 31.32
CA MET A 28 8.80 88.23 32.20
C MET A 28 10.25 88.63 32.47
N GLY A 29 10.61 88.78 33.74
CA GLY A 29 11.99 88.80 34.22
C GLY A 29 12.32 87.51 34.96
N LEU A 30 13.49 86.93 34.70
CA LEU A 30 13.95 85.64 35.23
C LEU A 30 15.10 85.79 36.23
N GLU A 31 14.98 85.17 37.39
CA GLU A 31 15.98 85.15 38.46
C GLU A 31 16.90 83.93 38.32
N VAL A 32 18.01 84.09 37.59
CA VAL A 32 18.96 82.98 37.38
C VAL A 32 19.70 82.65 38.67
N GLY A 33 19.63 81.38 39.06
CA GLY A 33 20.16 80.82 40.31
C GLY A 33 19.10 80.26 41.25
N ASN A 34 17.85 80.75 41.17
CA ASN A 34 16.70 80.26 41.96
C ASN A 34 15.56 79.67 41.11
N ASP A 35 15.66 79.77 39.77
CA ASP A 35 14.65 79.34 38.78
C ASP A 35 13.24 79.90 39.03
N LEU A 36 13.18 81.11 39.58
CA LEU A 36 11.96 81.89 39.77
C LEU A 36 11.85 83.00 38.71
N PHE A 37 10.62 83.37 38.34
CA PHE A 37 10.36 84.52 37.48
C PHE A 37 9.31 85.44 38.11
N LYS A 38 9.26 86.70 37.64
CA LYS A 38 8.15 87.63 37.93
C LYS A 38 7.61 88.17 36.61
N ILE A 39 6.32 88.48 36.59
CA ILE A 39 5.66 89.15 35.46
C ILE A 39 5.41 90.61 35.86
N GLY A 40 5.86 91.54 35.02
CA GLY A 40 5.58 92.96 35.18
C GLY A 40 4.10 93.30 34.98
N ASP A 41 3.62 94.27 35.74
CA ASP A 41 2.32 94.92 35.53
C ASP A 41 2.46 96.37 34.99
N GLY A 42 3.69 96.81 34.70
CA GLY A 42 4.01 98.17 34.27
C GLY A 42 4.00 99.22 35.38
N ILE A 43 3.76 98.85 36.63
CA ILE A 43 3.55 99.80 37.74
C ILE A 43 4.45 99.48 38.95
N ARG A 44 4.54 98.21 39.35
CA ARG A 44 5.33 97.79 40.52
C ARG A 44 6.78 97.44 40.15
N PRO A 45 7.77 97.84 40.97
CA PRO A 45 9.15 97.44 40.79
C PRO A 45 9.36 95.98 41.23
N TRP A 46 10.44 95.34 40.76
CA TRP A 46 10.75 93.91 40.95
C TRP A 46 10.52 93.38 42.38
N ASN A 47 10.99 94.10 43.41
CA ASN A 47 10.86 93.68 44.81
C ASN A 47 9.41 93.73 45.34
N SER A 48 8.52 94.45 44.66
CA SER A 48 7.08 94.55 44.98
C SER A 48 6.19 93.70 44.06
N LEU A 49 6.76 93.11 43.00
CA LEU A 49 6.07 92.14 42.15
C LEU A 49 6.07 90.74 42.82
N PRO A 50 4.94 90.01 42.83
CA PRO A 50 4.91 88.62 43.27
C PRO A 50 5.66 87.72 42.29
N TYR A 51 6.19 86.60 42.77
CA TYR A 51 6.68 85.55 41.89
C TYR A 51 5.56 84.99 41.02
N GLY A 52 5.86 84.81 39.73
CA GLY A 52 4.92 84.37 38.72
C GLY A 52 4.63 82.88 38.88
N GLY A 53 3.37 82.56 39.19
CA GLY A 53 2.88 81.20 39.26
C GLY A 53 2.37 80.82 40.65
N LEU A 54 1.11 80.38 40.69
CA LEU A 54 0.73 79.38 41.69
C LEU A 54 1.63 78.17 41.49
N ARG A 55 2.27 77.68 42.56
CA ARG A 55 2.77 76.31 42.58
C ARG A 55 1.56 75.37 42.52
N GLY A 56 1.17 74.99 41.31
CA GLY A 56 0.50 73.72 41.11
C GLY A 56 1.35 72.61 41.74
N VAL A 57 0.71 71.58 42.29
CA VAL A 57 1.44 70.47 42.91
C VAL A 57 2.45 69.90 41.93
N THR A 58 3.67 69.61 42.39
CA THR A 58 4.71 68.99 41.57
C THR A 58 4.16 67.66 41.03
N GLY A 59 3.86 67.62 39.74
CA GLY A 59 3.53 66.36 39.06
C GLY A 59 4.69 65.39 39.26
N ALA A 60 4.38 64.13 39.61
CA ALA A 60 5.40 63.17 40.02
C ALA A 60 6.51 63.08 38.97
N THR A 61 7.75 63.35 39.39
CA THR A 61 8.94 63.15 38.57
C THR A 61 9.00 61.68 38.17
N GLY A 62 8.90 61.41 36.86
CA GLY A 62 9.23 60.10 36.32
C GLY A 62 10.66 59.71 36.73
N GLY A 63 10.89 58.41 36.94
CA GLY A 63 12.18 57.92 37.43
C GLY A 63 13.33 58.37 36.55
N GLY A 64 14.32 59.06 37.15
CA GLY A 64 15.51 59.48 36.45
C GLY A 64 16.36 58.26 36.07
N VAL A 65 16.44 57.96 34.78
CA VAL A 65 17.34 56.96 34.20
C VAL A 65 18.40 57.71 33.39
N ASP A 66 19.65 57.27 33.48
CA ASP A 66 20.77 57.83 32.72
C ASP A 66 20.58 57.56 31.21
N LEU A 67 20.40 58.63 30.44
CA LEU A 67 20.15 58.60 28.99
C LEU A 67 21.41 58.35 28.14
N SER A 68 22.58 58.15 28.75
CA SER A 68 23.85 57.99 28.01
C SER A 68 24.06 56.61 27.36
N THR A 69 23.32 55.58 27.79
CA THR A 69 23.53 54.17 27.32
C THR A 69 22.24 53.38 27.04
N LEU A 70 21.07 53.94 27.33
CA LEU A 70 19.78 53.26 27.28
C LEU A 70 18.73 54.15 26.57
N ASN A 71 18.02 53.57 25.59
CA ASN A 71 16.94 54.25 24.83
C ASN A 71 15.53 53.74 25.18
N PRO A 72 15.04 53.79 26.43
CA PRO A 72 13.66 53.45 26.76
C PRO A 72 12.70 54.63 26.49
N ILE A 73 11.42 54.33 26.30
CA ILE A 73 10.35 55.33 26.34
C ILE A 73 9.42 54.98 27.51
N ALA A 74 9.14 55.96 28.38
CA ALA A 74 8.25 55.80 29.54
C ALA A 74 7.32 57.02 29.68
N ILE A 75 6.01 56.82 29.46
CA ILE A 75 5.01 57.90 29.45
C ILE A 75 3.75 57.44 30.18
N GLY A 76 3.65 57.74 31.48
CA GLY A 76 2.44 57.47 32.28
C GLY A 76 2.73 57.28 33.76
N VAL A 77 1.73 57.46 34.62
CA VAL A 77 1.86 57.20 36.07
C VAL A 77 2.10 55.70 36.29
N GLY A 78 3.27 55.34 36.82
CA GLY A 78 3.67 53.95 37.04
C GLY A 78 4.08 53.17 35.79
N ALA A 79 4.23 53.82 34.63
CA ALA A 79 4.77 53.18 33.43
C ALA A 79 6.24 52.76 33.66
N GLY A 80 6.60 51.50 33.36
CA GLY A 80 7.96 51.00 33.51
C GLY A 80 8.55 51.03 34.93
N ALA A 81 7.71 51.09 35.97
CA ALA A 81 8.10 51.44 37.34
C ALA A 81 9.23 50.57 37.93
N THR A 82 9.36 49.31 37.53
CA THR A 82 10.51 48.45 37.88
C THR A 82 10.97 47.61 36.68
N GLY A 83 12.22 47.83 36.27
CA GLY A 83 12.89 47.02 35.24
C GLY A 83 12.49 47.36 33.80
N GLN A 84 12.81 48.56 33.32
CA GLN A 84 13.03 48.81 31.89
C GLN A 84 14.47 48.52 31.50
N VAL A 85 14.67 48.15 30.24
CA VAL A 85 15.98 47.77 29.65
C VAL A 85 16.11 48.32 28.22
N ILE A 86 17.14 47.89 27.49
CA ILE A 86 17.49 48.42 26.15
C ILE A 86 16.29 48.31 25.18
N ASN A 87 15.96 49.45 24.56
CA ASN A 87 14.94 49.63 23.51
C ASN A 87 13.49 49.26 23.90
N ALA A 88 13.13 49.31 25.18
CA ALA A 88 11.77 49.04 25.64
C ALA A 88 10.84 50.29 25.57
N ILE A 89 9.54 50.09 25.31
CA ILE A 89 8.54 51.17 25.18
C ILE A 89 7.38 50.92 26.14
N ALA A 90 7.07 51.88 27.02
CA ALA A 90 5.96 51.84 27.98
C ALA A 90 5.14 53.14 27.95
N ILE A 91 3.89 53.08 27.47
CA ILE A 91 3.02 54.26 27.29
C ILE A 91 1.62 53.96 27.84
N GLY A 92 1.25 54.61 28.95
CA GLY A 92 -0.02 54.44 29.65
C GLY A 92 0.15 54.23 31.16
N PRO A 93 -0.86 54.50 32.00
CA PRO A 93 -0.75 54.27 33.44
C PRO A 93 -0.54 52.79 33.74
N TYR A 94 0.48 52.49 34.55
CA TYR A 94 0.94 51.14 34.90
C TYR A 94 1.31 50.24 33.70
N ALA A 95 1.62 50.81 32.52
CA ALA A 95 2.12 50.06 31.38
C ALA A 95 3.48 49.39 31.70
N GLY A 96 3.55 48.07 31.61
CA GLY A 96 4.75 47.27 31.89
C GLY A 96 5.37 47.56 33.26
N ALA A 97 4.56 47.70 34.30
CA ALA A 97 5.00 48.19 35.61
C ALA A 97 6.06 47.31 36.31
N THR A 98 6.02 45.98 36.10
CA THR A 98 7.05 45.06 36.62
C THR A 98 7.61 44.12 35.54
N GLY A 99 8.87 44.35 35.15
CA GLY A 99 9.66 43.42 34.34
C GLY A 99 9.41 43.47 32.82
N GLN A 100 9.97 44.49 32.16
CA GLN A 100 10.15 44.51 30.70
C GLN A 100 11.52 43.92 30.33
N LYS A 101 11.60 43.10 29.28
CA LYS A 101 12.87 42.59 28.72
C LYS A 101 13.20 43.29 27.40
N ASN A 102 14.38 43.01 26.83
CA ASN A 102 14.93 43.74 25.69
C ASN A 102 13.94 43.82 24.52
N SER A 103 13.80 45.03 23.96
CA SER A 103 12.91 45.35 22.82
C SER A 103 11.42 45.01 23.02
N ALA A 104 10.92 45.00 24.27
CA ALA A 104 9.49 44.81 24.54
C ALA A 104 8.67 46.13 24.40
N ILE A 105 7.39 46.00 24.04
CA ILE A 105 6.47 47.13 23.85
C ILE A 105 5.22 46.93 24.74
N ALA A 106 4.81 47.95 25.48
CA ALA A 106 3.61 48.02 26.31
C ALA A 106 2.90 49.37 26.13
N ILE A 107 1.75 49.40 25.44
CA ILE A 107 1.01 50.63 25.14
C ILE A 107 -0.46 50.46 25.55
N GLY A 108 -0.83 51.04 26.70
CA GLY A 108 -2.20 50.97 27.23
C GLY A 108 -2.24 50.99 28.76
N TYR A 109 -3.43 51.18 29.32
CA TYR A 109 -3.67 51.07 30.76
C TYR A 109 -3.46 49.63 31.23
N GLN A 110 -2.53 49.40 32.16
CA GLN A 110 -2.13 48.07 32.66
C GLN A 110 -1.71 47.06 31.56
N ALA A 111 -1.26 47.53 30.38
CA ALA A 111 -0.71 46.66 29.33
C ALA A 111 0.61 46.01 29.80
N GLY A 112 0.79 44.71 29.59
CA GLY A 112 2.03 43.98 29.95
C GLY A 112 2.41 44.02 31.44
N CYS A 113 1.45 44.30 32.34
CA CYS A 113 1.71 44.85 33.67
C CYS A 113 2.69 44.05 34.54
N THR A 114 2.69 42.71 34.49
CA THR A 114 3.45 41.86 35.43
C THR A 114 4.36 40.80 34.78
N GLY A 115 4.84 41.04 33.56
CA GLY A 115 5.94 40.23 33.00
C GLY A 115 5.90 40.09 31.48
N GLN A 116 6.83 40.76 30.81
CA GLN A 116 7.06 40.67 29.38
C GLN A 116 8.40 39.98 29.06
N ALA A 117 8.38 39.02 28.15
CA ALA A 117 9.60 38.42 27.61
C ALA A 117 10.22 39.29 26.49
N THR A 118 11.43 38.91 26.07
CA THR A 118 12.19 39.56 25.00
C THR A 118 11.35 39.64 23.71
N GLN A 119 11.39 40.80 23.03
CA GLN A 119 10.66 41.07 21.78
C GLN A 119 9.12 40.94 21.85
N SER A 120 8.50 40.90 23.03
CA SER A 120 7.04 40.82 23.15
C SER A 120 6.32 42.17 22.97
N VAL A 121 5.09 42.16 22.46
CA VAL A 121 4.33 43.37 22.09
C VAL A 121 2.92 43.33 22.69
N ALA A 122 2.60 44.29 23.56
CA ALA A 122 1.28 44.49 24.18
C ALA A 122 0.73 45.88 23.86
N ILE A 123 -0.41 45.96 23.17
CA ILE A 123 -1.06 47.23 22.78
C ILE A 123 -2.57 47.15 23.05
N GLY A 124 -3.03 47.79 24.11
CA GLY A 124 -4.43 47.81 24.54
C GLY A 124 -4.59 47.85 26.06
N SER A 125 -5.78 48.23 26.54
CA SER A 125 -6.11 48.16 27.97
C SER A 125 -6.10 46.70 28.43
N TYR A 126 -5.35 46.37 29.48
CA TYR A 126 -5.13 44.99 29.94
C TYR A 126 -4.57 44.00 28.88
N ALA A 127 -3.92 44.49 27.81
CA ALA A 127 -3.29 43.61 26.83
C ALA A 127 -2.11 42.83 27.46
N GLY A 128 -2.17 41.50 27.43
CA GLY A 128 -1.14 40.59 27.94
C GLY A 128 -0.72 40.86 29.39
N ALA A 129 -1.67 41.20 30.26
CA ALA A 129 -1.40 41.77 31.58
C ALA A 129 -0.55 40.86 32.49
N THR A 130 -0.74 39.53 32.44
CA THR A 130 0.03 38.57 33.24
C THR A 130 0.63 37.43 32.38
N GLY A 131 1.88 37.59 31.95
CA GLY A 131 2.72 36.51 31.42
C GLY A 131 2.74 36.35 29.89
N GLN A 132 3.60 37.14 29.23
CA GLN A 132 3.96 36.93 27.82
C GLN A 132 5.30 36.18 27.71
N GLN A 133 5.33 35.06 26.97
CA GLN A 133 6.56 34.36 26.59
C GLN A 133 7.23 35.00 25.34
N SER A 134 8.37 34.45 24.89
CA SER A 134 9.29 35.13 23.98
C SER A 134 8.67 35.37 22.60
N GLY A 135 8.80 36.59 22.08
CA GLY A 135 8.27 36.98 20.77
C GLY A 135 6.74 36.98 20.64
N ALA A 136 5.99 36.88 21.74
CA ALA A 136 4.52 36.88 21.71
C ALA A 136 3.92 38.28 21.43
N VAL A 137 2.72 38.32 20.82
CA VAL A 137 2.01 39.54 20.41
C VAL A 137 0.58 39.56 20.95
N ALA A 138 0.18 40.67 21.57
CA ALA A 138 -1.15 40.93 22.12
C ALA A 138 -1.63 42.36 21.76
N VAL A 139 -2.55 42.49 20.79
CA VAL A 139 -3.05 43.80 20.31
C VAL A 139 -4.57 43.85 20.42
N GLY A 140 -5.09 44.53 21.43
CA GLY A 140 -6.52 44.68 21.71
C GLY A 140 -6.82 44.81 23.21
N SER A 141 -8.02 45.29 23.54
CA SER A 141 -8.47 45.32 24.94
C SER A 141 -8.60 43.89 25.48
N GLN A 142 -7.94 43.58 26.60
CA GLN A 142 -7.90 42.24 27.21
C GLN A 142 -7.38 41.10 26.29
N ALA A 143 -6.64 41.41 25.23
CA ALA A 143 -6.00 40.39 24.38
C ALA A 143 -4.90 39.65 25.17
N GLY A 144 -4.85 38.32 25.12
CA GLY A 144 -3.79 37.51 25.75
C GLY A 144 -3.68 37.61 27.28
N ASN A 145 -4.75 38.06 27.96
CA ASN A 145 -4.72 38.63 29.32
C ASN A 145 -3.95 37.77 30.35
N THR A 146 -4.21 36.46 30.43
CA THR A 146 -3.65 35.59 31.49
C THR A 146 -2.69 34.48 31.02
N GLY A 147 -2.11 34.57 29.81
CA GLY A 147 -0.98 33.71 29.43
C GLY A 147 -0.85 33.42 27.94
N GLN A 148 0.33 33.70 27.37
CA GLN A 148 0.71 33.37 25.99
C GLN A 148 1.98 32.51 25.95
N GLY A 149 1.96 31.43 25.15
CA GLY A 149 3.14 30.63 24.83
C GLY A 149 4.14 31.35 23.91
N ASP A 150 5.37 30.82 23.80
CA ASP A 150 6.39 31.34 22.88
C ASP A 150 5.83 31.49 21.44
N TYR A 151 6.14 32.63 20.81
CA TYR A 151 5.70 33.04 19.47
C TYR A 151 4.16 33.10 19.23
N ALA A 152 3.33 33.07 20.27
CA ALA A 152 1.87 33.16 20.10
C ALA A 152 1.38 34.57 19.72
N VAL A 153 0.27 34.65 18.98
CA VAL A 153 -0.31 35.90 18.46
C VAL A 153 -1.78 36.03 18.86
N ALA A 154 -2.15 37.17 19.45
CA ALA A 154 -3.53 37.56 19.78
C ALA A 154 -3.81 38.98 19.28
N VAL A 155 -4.74 39.16 18.33
CA VAL A 155 -5.09 40.47 17.76
C VAL A 155 -6.61 40.63 17.72
N GLY A 156 -7.15 41.43 18.63
CA GLY A 156 -8.59 41.69 18.78
C GLY A 156 -9.00 41.88 20.24
N SER A 157 -10.18 42.48 20.47
CA SER A 157 -10.71 42.59 21.83
C SER A 157 -11.04 41.20 22.38
N GLN A 158 -10.51 40.86 23.56
CA GLN A 158 -10.66 39.56 24.21
C GLN A 158 -10.14 38.35 23.41
N ALA A 159 -9.24 38.55 22.44
CA ALA A 159 -8.59 37.45 21.72
C ALA A 159 -7.66 36.67 22.66
N GLY A 160 -7.74 35.33 22.69
CA GLY A 160 -6.83 34.46 23.45
C GLY A 160 -6.78 34.72 24.96
N ILE A 161 -7.90 35.08 25.60
CA ILE A 161 -7.89 35.74 26.91
C ILE A 161 -7.34 34.87 28.06
N THR A 162 -7.55 33.55 28.06
CA THR A 162 -7.16 32.65 29.18
C THR A 162 -6.12 31.56 28.87
N GLY A 163 -5.59 31.46 27.66
CA GLY A 163 -4.44 30.58 27.38
C GLY A 163 -4.21 30.22 25.91
N GLN A 164 -3.03 30.55 25.40
CA GLN A 164 -2.55 30.12 24.08
C GLN A 164 -1.34 29.20 24.20
N GLY A 165 -1.39 28.02 23.55
CA GLY A 165 -0.23 27.15 23.37
C GLY A 165 0.88 27.78 22.51
N VAL A 166 2.07 27.17 22.53
CA VAL A 166 3.22 27.62 21.73
C VAL A 166 2.86 27.70 20.24
N GLY A 167 3.20 28.83 19.60
CA GLY A 167 2.95 29.08 18.18
C GLY A 167 1.48 29.21 17.76
N ALA A 168 0.53 29.38 18.69
CA ALA A 168 -0.89 29.54 18.36
C ALA A 168 -1.24 30.97 17.89
N VAL A 169 -2.29 31.09 17.05
CA VAL A 169 -2.74 32.36 16.44
C VAL A 169 -4.23 32.59 16.70
N ALA A 170 -4.58 33.77 17.22
CA ALA A 170 -5.95 34.25 17.39
C ALA A 170 -6.10 35.68 16.82
N VAL A 171 -6.95 35.87 15.81
CA VAL A 171 -7.18 37.18 15.17
C VAL A 171 -8.68 37.44 15.01
N GLY A 172 -9.24 38.29 15.86
CA GLY A 172 -10.67 38.65 15.88
C GLY A 172 -11.19 38.98 17.27
N ILE A 173 -12.39 39.53 17.36
CA ILE A 173 -13.06 39.78 18.66
C ILE A 173 -13.48 38.43 19.26
N ALA A 174 -13.07 38.16 20.50
CA ALA A 174 -13.30 36.90 21.22
C ALA A 174 -12.86 35.62 20.44
N ALA A 175 -11.85 35.74 19.58
CA ALA A 175 -11.20 34.61 18.92
C ALA A 175 -10.35 33.81 19.91
N GLY A 176 -10.46 32.48 19.93
CA GLY A 176 -9.64 31.63 20.81
C GLY A 176 -9.90 31.88 22.31
N PHE A 177 -11.14 32.24 22.69
CA PHE A 177 -11.46 32.86 23.98
C PHE A 177 -10.98 32.05 25.19
N ILE A 178 -11.38 30.78 25.34
CA ILE A 178 -11.10 30.02 26.58
C ILE A 178 -9.79 29.23 26.56
N SER A 179 -9.44 28.55 25.45
CA SER A 179 -8.20 27.76 25.35
C SER A 179 -7.85 27.38 23.90
N GLN A 180 -6.58 27.56 23.51
CA GLN A 180 -6.03 27.08 22.24
C GLN A 180 -4.87 26.08 22.45
N GLY A 181 -4.97 24.91 21.83
CA GLY A 181 -3.87 23.95 21.75
C GLY A 181 -2.64 24.47 20.99
N GLU A 182 -1.53 23.76 21.17
CA GLU A 182 -0.25 24.03 20.50
C GLU A 182 -0.42 24.07 18.96
N VAL A 183 0.14 25.10 18.32
CA VAL A 183 0.04 25.38 16.86
C VAL A 183 -1.39 25.44 16.30
N ALA A 184 -2.38 25.85 17.11
CA ALA A 184 -3.76 26.08 16.63
C ALA A 184 -3.94 27.47 16.00
N VAL A 185 -4.89 27.60 15.07
CA VAL A 185 -5.22 28.85 14.37
C VAL A 185 -6.71 29.19 14.51
N ALA A 186 -7.02 30.43 14.87
CA ALA A 186 -8.37 30.99 14.96
C ALA A 186 -8.41 32.40 14.35
N ILE A 187 -9.13 32.61 13.24
CA ILE A 187 -9.22 33.90 12.55
C ILE A 187 -10.69 34.23 12.25
N GLY A 188 -11.27 35.13 13.03
CA GLY A 188 -12.68 35.54 12.92
C GLY A 188 -13.25 36.06 14.24
N ALA A 189 -14.37 36.78 14.20
CA ALA A 189 -15.12 37.07 15.42
C ALA A 189 -15.72 35.77 15.97
N GLU A 190 -15.59 35.52 17.27
CA GLU A 190 -16.06 34.29 17.97
C GLU A 190 -15.52 32.95 17.40
N SER A 191 -14.53 32.95 16.53
CA SER A 191 -13.93 31.69 16.05
C SER A 191 -13.22 30.97 17.20
N ALA A 192 -13.43 29.67 17.35
CA ALA A 192 -12.81 28.86 18.41
C ALA A 192 -13.02 29.43 19.83
N ASN A 193 -14.27 29.72 20.21
CA ASN A 193 -14.58 30.34 21.48
C ASN A 193 -14.35 29.38 22.67
N GLU A 194 -14.72 28.10 22.52
CA GLU A 194 -14.63 27.06 23.54
C GLU A 194 -13.78 25.87 23.03
N ASN A 195 -12.53 25.76 23.51
CA ASN A 195 -11.58 24.64 23.35
C ASN A 195 -11.22 24.15 21.92
N GLN A 196 -9.99 24.46 21.47
CA GLN A 196 -9.32 23.81 20.32
C GLN A 196 -8.29 22.75 20.74
N GLY A 197 -8.34 21.58 20.11
CA GLY A 197 -7.27 20.57 20.14
C GLY A 197 -5.99 21.01 19.43
N LYS A 198 -4.88 20.30 19.71
CA LYS A 198 -3.56 20.57 19.10
C LYS A 198 -3.64 20.53 17.56
N GLY A 199 -3.11 21.57 16.91
CA GLY A 199 -3.06 21.71 15.45
C GLY A 199 -4.40 21.93 14.74
N ALA A 200 -5.47 22.35 15.43
CA ALA A 200 -6.75 22.66 14.79
C ALA A 200 -6.79 24.03 14.10
N ILE A 201 -7.60 24.19 13.06
CA ILE A 201 -7.73 25.41 12.26
C ILE A 201 -9.20 25.87 12.21
N ALA A 202 -9.45 27.14 12.54
CA ALA A 202 -10.74 27.81 12.44
C ALA A 202 -10.58 29.18 11.74
N VAL A 203 -11.24 29.40 10.60
CA VAL A 203 -11.17 30.66 9.83
C VAL A 203 -12.57 31.07 9.38
N GLY A 204 -13.15 32.09 10.02
CA GLY A 204 -14.49 32.60 9.75
C GLY A 204 -15.24 33.00 11.02
N ALA A 205 -16.22 33.90 10.90
CA ALA A 205 -17.05 34.31 12.02
C ALA A 205 -17.84 33.11 12.60
N SER A 206 -17.68 32.88 13.90
CA SER A 206 -18.23 31.76 14.67
C SER A 206 -17.84 30.36 14.13
N ALA A 207 -16.71 30.25 13.42
CA ALA A 207 -16.16 28.96 12.98
C ALA A 207 -15.61 28.14 14.16
N GLY A 208 -15.91 26.84 14.21
CA GLY A 208 -15.42 25.91 15.25
C GLY A 208 -15.79 26.33 16.68
N ARG A 209 -16.94 26.99 16.89
CA ARG A 209 -17.19 27.82 18.09
C ARG A 209 -17.17 27.04 19.42
N ILE A 210 -17.74 25.83 19.46
CA ILE A 210 -18.04 25.13 20.73
C ILE A 210 -17.13 23.91 21.00
N SER A 211 -16.50 23.31 19.97
CA SER A 211 -15.38 22.36 20.14
C SER A 211 -14.72 21.97 18.81
N GLN A 212 -13.39 21.82 18.81
CA GLN A 212 -12.63 21.14 17.75
C GLN A 212 -11.67 20.12 18.35
N SER A 213 -11.77 18.86 17.95
CA SER A 213 -10.75 17.84 18.22
C SER A 213 -9.43 18.11 17.51
N ARG A 214 -8.42 17.28 17.80
CA ARG A 214 -7.06 17.38 17.24
C ARG A 214 -7.08 17.39 15.70
N PHE A 215 -6.28 18.27 15.10
CA PHE A 215 -6.12 18.42 13.65
C PHE A 215 -7.40 18.70 12.81
N ALA A 216 -8.53 19.08 13.43
CA ALA A 216 -9.75 19.42 12.69
C ALA A 216 -9.65 20.78 11.97
N VAL A 217 -10.38 20.95 10.86
CA VAL A 217 -10.37 22.14 10.00
C VAL A 217 -11.77 22.69 9.78
N ALA A 218 -11.97 23.98 10.06
CA ALA A 218 -13.21 24.73 9.79
C ALA A 218 -12.90 26.06 9.08
N VAL A 219 -13.39 26.23 7.84
CA VAL A 219 -13.18 27.45 7.04
C VAL A 219 -14.51 27.96 6.48
N GLY A 220 -15.05 29.02 7.08
CA GLY A 220 -16.30 29.65 6.68
C GLY A 220 -17.13 30.14 7.87
N ASN A 221 -18.03 31.09 7.66
CA ASN A 221 -18.96 31.53 8.69
C ASN A 221 -19.88 30.37 9.11
N ASP A 222 -19.97 30.11 10.41
CA ASP A 222 -20.68 28.98 11.03
C ASP A 222 -20.22 27.57 10.59
N ALA A 223 -18.99 27.43 10.06
CA ALA A 223 -18.41 26.12 9.77
C ALA A 223 -18.06 25.38 11.08
N GLY A 224 -18.43 24.10 11.22
CA GLY A 224 -18.09 23.27 12.38
C GLY A 224 -18.64 23.78 13.73
N TYR A 225 -19.76 24.50 13.72
CA TYR A 225 -20.24 25.35 14.83
C TYR A 225 -20.37 24.64 16.21
N THR A 226 -20.89 23.40 16.29
CA THR A 226 -21.09 22.69 17.58
C THR A 226 -20.17 21.50 17.88
N GLY A 227 -19.35 21.03 16.94
CA GLY A 227 -18.43 19.92 17.22
C GLY A 227 -17.85 19.23 15.98
N GLN A 228 -16.51 19.12 15.96
CA GLN A 228 -15.74 18.32 15.00
C GLN A 228 -14.94 17.25 15.75
N LYS A 229 -15.05 15.98 15.34
CA LYS A 229 -14.18 14.87 15.82
C LYS A 229 -12.78 14.94 15.16
N GLU A 230 -11.91 13.95 15.39
CA GLU A 230 -10.51 14.01 14.94
C GLU A 230 -10.45 13.98 13.40
N TYR A 231 -9.49 14.72 12.83
CA TYR A 231 -9.24 14.84 11.37
C TYR A 231 -10.40 15.36 10.50
N ALA A 232 -11.52 15.81 11.09
CA ALA A 232 -12.69 16.26 10.33
C ALA A 232 -12.48 17.62 9.62
N VAL A 233 -13.09 17.78 8.43
CA VAL A 233 -12.92 18.94 7.55
C VAL A 233 -14.28 19.57 7.19
N ALA A 234 -14.42 20.89 7.39
CA ALA A 234 -15.59 21.68 7.01
C ALA A 234 -15.17 22.97 6.27
N ILE A 235 -15.55 23.12 5.01
CA ILE A 235 -15.21 24.29 4.18
C ILE A 235 -16.47 24.86 3.51
N GLY A 236 -16.91 26.04 3.95
CA GLY A 236 -18.07 26.77 3.43
C GLY A 236 -18.95 27.39 4.51
N LYS A 237 -19.98 28.16 4.10
CA LYS A 237 -20.93 28.78 5.03
C LYS A 237 -21.88 27.71 5.62
N SER A 238 -22.00 27.68 6.95
CA SER A 238 -22.83 26.72 7.69
C SER A 238 -22.53 25.24 7.37
N THR A 239 -21.28 24.93 7.02
CA THR A 239 -20.85 23.58 6.63
C THR A 239 -20.53 22.74 7.87
N GLY A 240 -21.04 21.51 7.95
CA GLY A 240 -20.82 20.61 9.10
C GLY A 240 -21.28 21.21 10.44
N ARG A 241 -22.37 21.99 10.44
CA ARG A 241 -22.71 22.92 11.54
C ARG A 241 -22.95 22.21 12.88
N ASN A 242 -23.75 21.14 12.87
CA ASN A 242 -24.26 20.49 14.08
C ASN A 242 -23.80 19.02 14.20
N ASN A 243 -22.50 18.81 14.43
CA ASN A 243 -21.77 17.54 14.58
C ASN A 243 -21.30 16.86 13.27
N GLN A 244 -19.98 16.72 13.13
CA GLN A 244 -19.33 15.85 12.13
C GLN A 244 -18.80 14.55 12.76
N GLY A 245 -18.80 13.48 11.97
CA GLY A 245 -18.13 12.22 12.31
C GLY A 245 -16.61 12.31 12.25
N ASP A 246 -15.94 11.25 12.70
CA ASP A 246 -14.49 11.12 12.73
C ASP A 246 -13.97 10.96 11.30
N SER A 247 -12.91 11.69 10.95
CA SER A 247 -12.40 11.79 9.57
C SER A 247 -13.44 12.19 8.50
N ALA A 248 -14.58 12.81 8.88
CA ALA A 248 -15.62 13.22 7.93
C ALA A 248 -15.24 14.50 7.16
N VAL A 249 -15.69 14.61 5.90
CA VAL A 249 -15.38 15.72 4.99
C VAL A 249 -16.66 16.40 4.50
N ALA A 250 -16.74 17.72 4.65
CA ALA A 250 -17.82 18.55 4.10
C ALA A 250 -17.26 19.79 3.40
N VAL A 251 -17.58 19.97 2.12
CA VAL A 251 -17.14 21.09 1.28
C VAL A 251 -18.32 21.65 0.50
N GLY A 252 -18.65 22.93 0.72
CA GLY A 252 -19.78 23.62 0.11
C GLY A 252 -20.78 24.15 1.13
N SER A 253 -21.48 25.23 0.75
CA SER A 253 -22.47 25.90 1.61
C SER A 253 -23.59 24.93 2.03
N GLN A 254 -23.82 24.82 3.34
CA GLN A 254 -24.77 23.89 3.97
C GLN A 254 -24.52 22.40 3.68
N ALA A 255 -23.32 21.99 3.25
CA ALA A 255 -22.95 20.58 3.18
C ALA A 255 -22.84 19.97 4.60
N GLY A 256 -23.35 18.75 4.79
CA GLY A 256 -23.31 18.01 6.07
C GLY A 256 -23.95 18.74 7.26
N ASN A 257 -24.87 19.67 7.03
CA ASN A 257 -25.29 20.69 7.99
C ASN A 257 -25.74 20.17 9.37
N THR A 258 -26.49 19.06 9.44
CA THR A 258 -27.06 18.55 10.72
C THR A 258 -26.73 17.10 11.05
N GLY A 259 -25.64 16.56 10.51
CA GLY A 259 -25.11 15.26 10.94
C GLY A 259 -24.41 14.48 9.83
N GLN A 260 -23.12 14.22 10.02
CA GLN A 260 -22.35 13.27 9.22
C GLN A 260 -21.93 12.07 10.08
N GLY A 261 -22.14 10.86 9.58
CA GLY A 261 -21.52 9.66 10.14
C GLY A 261 -19.99 9.69 9.98
N ASP A 262 -19.33 8.79 10.71
CA ASP A 262 -17.87 8.63 10.63
C ASP A 262 -17.45 8.25 9.20
N SER A 263 -16.33 8.83 8.73
CA SER A 263 -15.82 8.72 7.36
C SER A 263 -16.79 9.11 6.22
N ALA A 264 -17.84 9.90 6.49
CA ALA A 264 -18.76 10.37 5.45
C ALA A 264 -18.21 11.59 4.68
N VAL A 265 -18.60 11.70 3.40
CA VAL A 265 -18.16 12.75 2.47
C VAL A 265 -19.35 13.49 1.87
N ALA A 266 -19.33 14.83 1.92
CA ALA A 266 -20.32 15.71 1.30
C ALA A 266 -19.63 16.85 0.53
N VAL A 267 -19.75 16.88 -0.80
CA VAL A 267 -19.13 17.91 -1.66
C VAL A 267 -20.18 18.54 -2.57
N GLY A 268 -20.64 19.74 -2.23
CA GLY A 268 -21.63 20.50 -3.01
C GLY A 268 -22.56 21.38 -2.16
N ASN A 269 -23.33 22.26 -2.82
CA ASN A 269 -24.36 23.04 -2.15
C ASN A 269 -25.46 22.11 -1.61
N ASN A 270 -25.80 22.21 -0.32
CA ASN A 270 -26.70 21.29 0.39
C ASN A 270 -26.35 19.77 0.28
N ALA A 271 -25.10 19.40 -0.04
CA ALA A 271 -24.74 17.98 -0.12
C ALA A 271 -24.81 17.30 1.25
N GLY A 272 -25.45 16.12 1.35
CA GLY A 272 -25.55 15.35 2.60
C GLY A 272 -26.22 16.09 3.77
N LYS A 273 -27.05 17.11 3.49
CA LYS A 273 -27.38 18.18 4.44
C LYS A 273 -27.97 17.73 5.77
N ASN A 274 -28.96 16.85 5.77
CA ASN A 274 -29.78 16.60 6.97
C ASN A 274 -29.38 15.34 7.77
N SER A 275 -28.82 14.30 7.12
CA SER A 275 -28.14 13.16 7.77
C SER A 275 -27.43 12.27 6.75
N GLN A 276 -26.14 11.99 6.94
CA GLN A 276 -25.39 10.95 6.24
C GLN A 276 -25.03 9.78 7.15
N GLY A 277 -25.21 8.55 6.69
CA GLY A 277 -24.69 7.35 7.34
C GLY A 277 -23.16 7.23 7.27
N VAL A 278 -22.62 6.28 8.05
CA VAL A 278 -21.18 5.94 8.06
C VAL A 278 -20.71 5.52 6.64
N ASN A 279 -19.53 5.97 6.24
CA ASN A 279 -18.94 5.78 4.90
C ASN A 279 -19.82 6.24 3.71
N ALA A 280 -20.80 7.12 3.91
CA ALA A 280 -21.66 7.59 2.84
C ALA A 280 -21.03 8.76 2.05
N VAL A 281 -21.21 8.78 0.72
CA VAL A 281 -20.60 9.76 -0.18
C VAL A 281 -21.66 10.51 -0.98
N ALA A 282 -21.73 11.84 -0.85
CA ALA A 282 -22.62 12.70 -1.65
C ALA A 282 -21.79 13.76 -2.38
N VAL A 283 -21.78 13.72 -3.71
CA VAL A 283 -21.07 14.69 -4.56
C VAL A 283 -22.05 15.33 -5.53
N GLY A 284 -22.15 16.66 -5.49
CA GLY A 284 -23.05 17.44 -6.33
C GLY A 284 -23.99 18.36 -5.55
N ASN A 285 -24.56 19.34 -6.26
CA ASN A 285 -25.59 20.21 -5.73
C ASN A 285 -26.83 19.38 -5.37
N ASN A 286 -27.37 19.54 -4.15
CA ASN A 286 -28.56 18.82 -3.65
C ASN A 286 -28.46 17.28 -3.65
N ALA A 287 -27.24 16.71 -3.65
CA ALA A 287 -26.98 15.28 -3.48
C ALA A 287 -27.21 14.85 -2.00
N GLY A 288 -27.97 13.78 -1.75
CA GLY A 288 -28.19 13.24 -0.40
C GLY A 288 -28.86 14.23 0.58
N TYR A 289 -29.67 15.17 0.06
CA TYR A 289 -30.20 16.31 0.80
C TYR A 289 -30.89 15.93 2.13
N ALA A 290 -31.83 14.98 2.08
CA ALA A 290 -32.72 14.65 3.19
C ALA A 290 -32.25 13.45 4.02
N ASN A 291 -31.87 12.36 3.36
CA ASN A 291 -31.43 11.11 3.99
C ASN A 291 -30.44 10.38 3.08
N GLN A 292 -29.40 9.80 3.67
CA GLN A 292 -28.48 8.89 3.01
C GLN A 292 -28.05 7.78 3.98
N ALA A 293 -28.33 6.52 3.63
CA ALA A 293 -27.95 5.37 4.44
C ALA A 293 -26.43 5.12 4.43
N ALA A 294 -25.95 4.23 5.31
CA ALA A 294 -24.54 3.86 5.38
C ALA A 294 -24.05 3.17 4.09
N ASN A 295 -22.76 3.34 3.76
CA ASN A 295 -22.10 2.79 2.57
C ASN A 295 -22.78 3.14 1.23
N THR A 296 -23.61 4.19 1.18
CA THR A 296 -24.36 4.60 -0.03
C THR A 296 -23.66 5.77 -0.74
N ILE A 297 -23.58 5.71 -2.07
CA ILE A 297 -22.94 6.72 -2.93
C ILE A 297 -24.01 7.45 -3.75
N ILE A 298 -23.98 8.80 -3.77
CA ILE A 298 -24.88 9.66 -4.54
C ILE A 298 -24.06 10.68 -5.36
N LEU A 299 -24.18 10.63 -6.68
CA LEU A 299 -23.56 11.58 -7.62
C LEU A 299 -24.64 12.40 -8.35
N ASN A 300 -24.60 13.73 -8.24
CA ASN A 300 -25.67 14.61 -8.76
C ASN A 300 -25.16 15.85 -9.52
N ALA A 301 -25.21 15.79 -10.85
CA ALA A 301 -25.02 16.93 -11.73
C ALA A 301 -26.35 17.54 -12.25
N SER A 302 -27.51 17.06 -11.79
CA SER A 302 -28.83 17.50 -12.30
C SER A 302 -29.33 18.82 -11.71
N GLY A 303 -28.79 19.26 -10.56
CA GLY A 303 -29.25 20.43 -9.81
C GLY A 303 -30.54 20.22 -9.01
N ALA A 304 -31.38 19.24 -9.39
CA ALA A 304 -32.55 18.81 -8.63
C ALA A 304 -32.15 18.02 -7.37
N TYR A 305 -33.08 17.78 -6.44
CA TYR A 305 -32.82 16.96 -5.26
C TYR A 305 -32.72 15.47 -5.62
N VAL A 306 -31.59 14.85 -5.27
CA VAL A 306 -31.37 13.40 -5.46
C VAL A 306 -31.06 12.79 -4.10
N ASN A 307 -31.94 11.93 -3.61
CA ASN A 307 -31.86 11.29 -2.30
C ASN A 307 -31.80 9.76 -2.46
N GLY A 308 -31.17 9.08 -1.51
CA GLY A 308 -31.28 7.63 -1.40
C GLY A 308 -32.64 7.21 -0.83
N VAL A 309 -33.01 5.94 -1.00
CA VAL A 309 -34.20 5.37 -0.37
C VAL A 309 -33.91 5.11 1.11
N SER A 310 -34.85 5.50 1.98
CA SER A 310 -34.66 5.34 3.43
C SER A 310 -34.46 3.86 3.81
N GLY A 311 -33.43 3.59 4.62
CA GLY A 311 -33.05 2.24 5.05
C GLY A 311 -32.22 1.43 4.04
N GLN A 312 -32.05 1.87 2.79
CA GLN A 312 -31.27 1.13 1.78
C GLN A 312 -29.78 1.50 1.82
N ALA A 313 -29.04 0.79 2.67
CA ALA A 313 -27.57 0.86 2.72
C ALA A 313 -26.92 0.24 1.48
N GLY A 314 -25.64 0.57 1.22
CA GLY A 314 -24.85 -0.04 0.15
C GLY A 314 -25.33 0.27 -1.28
N SER A 315 -26.07 1.36 -1.48
CA SER A 315 -26.72 1.69 -2.75
C SER A 315 -25.93 2.72 -3.56
N PHE A 316 -26.03 2.68 -4.89
CA PHE A 316 -25.48 3.69 -5.80
C PHE A 316 -26.59 4.44 -6.53
N TYR A 317 -26.57 5.78 -6.47
CA TYR A 317 -27.49 6.65 -7.18
C TYR A 317 -26.69 7.69 -7.99
N VAL A 318 -27.02 7.85 -9.27
CA VAL A 318 -26.37 8.81 -10.17
C VAL A 318 -27.40 9.53 -11.03
N ALA A 319 -27.29 10.86 -11.15
CA ALA A 319 -28.15 11.66 -12.01
C ALA A 319 -27.44 12.91 -12.58
N PRO A 320 -27.67 13.28 -13.85
CA PRO A 320 -28.41 12.50 -14.86
C PRO A 320 -27.57 11.34 -15.42
N VAL A 321 -28.25 10.31 -15.92
CA VAL A 321 -27.66 9.34 -16.87
C VAL A 321 -28.28 9.64 -18.24
N ARG A 322 -27.45 9.76 -19.28
CA ARG A 322 -27.95 10.08 -20.64
C ARG A 322 -28.65 8.85 -21.23
N ALA A 323 -29.93 8.98 -21.58
CA ALA A 323 -30.61 7.98 -22.39
C ALA A 323 -29.86 7.78 -23.73
N SER A 324 -29.69 6.54 -24.14
CA SER A 324 -28.92 6.17 -25.34
C SER A 324 -29.43 4.84 -25.87
N THR A 325 -29.58 4.70 -27.18
CA THR A 325 -30.06 3.48 -27.86
C THR A 325 -28.97 2.41 -27.98
N SER A 326 -28.20 2.20 -26.91
CA SER A 326 -27.12 1.23 -26.85
C SER A 326 -27.66 -0.17 -26.53
N SER A 327 -27.17 -1.19 -27.22
CA SER A 327 -27.47 -2.59 -26.90
C SER A 327 -26.71 -3.09 -25.67
N TYR A 328 -25.78 -2.32 -25.10
CA TYR A 328 -25.02 -2.73 -23.92
C TYR A 328 -25.79 -2.43 -22.63
N VAL A 329 -25.95 -3.45 -21.78
CA VAL A 329 -26.39 -3.32 -20.39
C VAL A 329 -25.18 -3.25 -19.45
N LEU A 330 -25.29 -2.48 -18.37
CA LEU A 330 -24.28 -2.44 -17.32
C LEU A 330 -24.38 -3.71 -16.45
N GLY A 331 -23.24 -4.36 -16.25
CA GLY A 331 -23.07 -5.44 -15.29
C GLY A 331 -22.42 -4.93 -14.01
N TYR A 332 -22.54 -5.69 -12.93
CA TYR A 332 -21.80 -5.49 -11.69
C TYR A 332 -21.29 -6.83 -11.21
N ASP A 333 -19.97 -6.96 -11.05
CA ASP A 333 -19.35 -8.16 -10.50
C ASP A 333 -19.31 -8.06 -8.96
N PRO A 334 -20.04 -8.92 -8.22
CA PRO A 334 -20.09 -8.85 -6.76
C PRO A 334 -18.83 -9.39 -6.05
N SER A 335 -17.84 -9.88 -6.80
CA SER A 335 -16.58 -10.45 -6.31
C SER A 335 -15.37 -9.54 -6.55
N THR A 336 -15.34 -8.82 -7.67
CA THR A 336 -14.32 -7.78 -7.96
C THR A 336 -14.79 -6.36 -7.63
N PHE A 337 -16.09 -6.17 -7.43
CA PHE A 337 -16.79 -4.89 -7.28
C PHE A 337 -16.74 -3.98 -8.52
N GLU A 338 -16.44 -4.56 -9.69
CA GLU A 338 -16.32 -3.86 -10.96
C GLU A 338 -17.70 -3.62 -11.61
N ILE A 339 -17.93 -2.41 -12.11
CA ILE A 339 -19.03 -2.12 -13.04
C ILE A 339 -18.55 -2.42 -14.45
N THR A 340 -19.06 -3.52 -15.01
CA THR A 340 -18.73 -4.00 -16.37
C THR A 340 -19.86 -3.66 -17.34
N TYR A 341 -19.74 -4.10 -18.60
CA TYR A 341 -20.85 -4.03 -19.55
C TYR A 341 -20.91 -5.31 -20.41
N ALA A 342 -22.13 -5.67 -20.82
CA ALA A 342 -22.38 -6.82 -21.68
C ALA A 342 -23.44 -6.47 -22.72
N ILE A 343 -23.39 -7.10 -23.90
CA ILE A 343 -24.58 -7.21 -24.73
C ILE A 343 -25.45 -8.28 -24.05
N PRO A 344 -26.70 -8.01 -23.66
CA PRO A 344 -27.58 -9.06 -23.17
C PRO A 344 -27.75 -10.06 -24.31
N ALA A 345 -27.45 -11.34 -24.06
CA ALA A 345 -27.58 -12.37 -25.07
C ALA A 345 -28.97 -12.29 -25.71
N ALA A 346 -29.05 -12.26 -27.04
CA ALA A 346 -30.31 -12.16 -27.75
C ALA A 346 -31.23 -13.29 -27.26
N SER A 347 -32.29 -12.91 -26.54
CA SER A 347 -33.21 -13.88 -25.97
C SER A 347 -33.91 -14.57 -27.14
N GLY A 348 -33.46 -15.77 -27.47
CA GLY A 348 -34.07 -16.58 -28.51
C GLY A 348 -35.55 -16.73 -28.20
N ALA A 349 -36.41 -16.56 -29.21
CA ALA A 349 -37.86 -16.59 -29.06
C ALA A 349 -38.27 -17.77 -28.19
N THR A 350 -38.92 -17.48 -27.06
CA THR A 350 -39.09 -18.42 -25.93
C THR A 350 -39.55 -19.79 -26.43
N GLY A 351 -38.65 -20.77 -26.34
CA GLY A 351 -38.94 -22.13 -26.79
C GLY A 351 -40.19 -22.67 -26.09
N PRO A 352 -41.05 -23.45 -26.78
CA PRO A 352 -42.26 -23.99 -26.17
C PRO A 352 -41.91 -24.78 -24.92
N THR A 353 -42.59 -24.47 -23.81
CA THR A 353 -42.25 -24.97 -22.47
C THR A 353 -42.04 -26.47 -22.47
N ALA A 354 -40.83 -26.91 -22.14
CA ALA A 354 -40.48 -28.32 -22.11
C ALA A 354 -41.35 -29.05 -21.08
N THR A 355 -42.14 -30.02 -21.55
CA THR A 355 -43.02 -30.82 -20.69
C THR A 355 -42.64 -32.29 -20.76
N VAL A 356 -42.66 -32.95 -19.61
CA VAL A 356 -42.53 -34.41 -19.50
C VAL A 356 -43.75 -34.91 -18.72
N SER A 357 -44.51 -35.80 -19.33
CA SER A 357 -45.61 -36.50 -18.66
C SER A 357 -45.42 -38.01 -18.73
N VAL A 358 -45.97 -38.70 -17.73
CA VAL A 358 -46.15 -40.16 -17.82
C VAL A 358 -47.37 -40.39 -18.71
N GLY A 359 -47.20 -41.21 -19.74
CA GLY A 359 -48.27 -41.68 -20.60
C GLY A 359 -48.99 -42.86 -19.99
N THR A 360 -49.10 -43.94 -20.75
CA THR A 360 -49.60 -45.22 -20.24
C THR A 360 -48.57 -45.92 -19.35
N VAL A 361 -49.01 -46.41 -18.19
CA VAL A 361 -48.25 -47.40 -17.40
C VAL A 361 -48.97 -48.73 -17.54
N THR A 362 -48.32 -49.71 -18.16
CA THR A 362 -48.89 -51.04 -18.41
C THR A 362 -48.19 -52.10 -17.59
N THR A 363 -48.98 -52.93 -16.91
CA THR A 363 -48.44 -54.07 -16.17
C THR A 363 -48.07 -55.18 -17.15
N LEU A 364 -46.77 -55.47 -17.30
CA LEU A 364 -46.27 -56.58 -18.12
C LEU A 364 -46.36 -57.90 -17.36
N ALA A 365 -46.33 -59.03 -18.07
CA ALA A 365 -46.34 -60.35 -17.46
C ALA A 365 -45.13 -60.56 -16.51
N PRO A 366 -45.28 -61.32 -15.41
CA PRO A 366 -44.17 -61.64 -14.50
C PRO A 366 -42.93 -62.16 -15.24
N GLY A 367 -41.76 -61.63 -14.91
CA GLY A 367 -40.49 -62.00 -15.54
C GLY A 367 -40.17 -61.32 -16.88
N SER A 368 -41.05 -60.46 -17.40
CA SER A 368 -40.72 -59.58 -18.54
C SER A 368 -39.62 -58.58 -18.18
N THR A 369 -38.86 -58.09 -19.15
CA THR A 369 -38.00 -56.90 -18.97
C THR A 369 -38.88 -55.64 -18.92
N ALA A 370 -38.58 -54.70 -18.02
CA ALA A 370 -39.25 -53.40 -18.02
C ALA A 370 -38.89 -52.59 -19.28
N THR A 371 -39.84 -51.80 -19.79
CA THR A 371 -39.67 -51.00 -21.01
C THR A 371 -40.10 -49.55 -20.81
N VAL A 372 -39.51 -48.64 -21.58
CA VAL A 372 -39.96 -47.25 -21.69
C VAL A 372 -39.96 -46.81 -23.15
N THR A 373 -41.02 -46.14 -23.60
CA THR A 373 -41.12 -45.56 -24.95
C THR A 373 -41.64 -44.12 -24.87
N ASN A 374 -40.93 -43.20 -25.53
CA ASN A 374 -41.39 -41.82 -25.69
C ASN A 374 -42.33 -41.75 -26.90
N SER A 375 -43.61 -41.48 -26.66
CA SER A 375 -44.61 -41.21 -27.72
C SER A 375 -44.92 -39.72 -27.87
N GLY A 376 -44.14 -38.85 -27.23
CA GLY A 376 -44.22 -37.40 -27.36
C GLY A 376 -43.17 -36.84 -28.33
N THR A 377 -43.04 -35.52 -28.37
CA THR A 377 -41.98 -34.84 -29.14
C THR A 377 -40.73 -34.61 -28.28
N SER A 378 -39.65 -34.14 -28.90
CA SER A 378 -38.41 -33.73 -28.23
C SER A 378 -38.56 -32.56 -27.25
N TYR A 379 -39.71 -31.88 -27.22
CA TYR A 379 -40.04 -30.78 -26.30
C TYR A 379 -41.34 -31.01 -25.50
N ALA A 380 -42.16 -32.00 -25.87
CA ALA A 380 -43.33 -32.44 -25.10
C ALA A 380 -43.33 -33.98 -25.04
N SER A 381 -42.48 -34.53 -24.17
CA SER A 381 -42.21 -35.97 -24.09
C SER A 381 -43.26 -36.69 -23.24
N ILE A 382 -43.77 -37.81 -23.75
CA ILE A 382 -44.80 -38.64 -23.11
C ILE A 382 -44.20 -40.02 -22.93
N LEU A 383 -43.79 -40.34 -21.71
CA LEU A 383 -43.09 -41.59 -21.40
C LEU A 383 -44.09 -42.67 -20.99
N ASN A 384 -44.25 -43.68 -21.84
CA ASN A 384 -45.03 -44.87 -21.53
C ASN A 384 -44.11 -45.92 -20.89
N PHE A 385 -44.56 -46.57 -19.82
CA PHE A 385 -43.77 -47.55 -19.07
C PHE A 385 -44.45 -48.91 -19.07
N GLY A 386 -43.72 -49.94 -19.50
CA GLY A 386 -44.08 -51.33 -19.24
C GLY A 386 -43.40 -51.81 -17.95
N ILE A 387 -44.17 -52.06 -16.89
CA ILE A 387 -43.66 -52.49 -15.58
C ILE A 387 -44.08 -53.95 -15.31
N PRO A 388 -43.15 -54.90 -15.14
CA PRO A 388 -43.47 -56.31 -14.88
C PRO A 388 -44.21 -56.52 -13.56
N GLN A 389 -45.22 -57.38 -13.58
CA GLN A 389 -45.98 -57.77 -12.38
C GLN A 389 -45.10 -58.56 -11.40
N GLY A 390 -44.97 -58.05 -10.17
CA GLY A 390 -44.38 -58.81 -9.05
C GLY A 390 -45.26 -59.99 -8.63
N ALA A 391 -44.65 -61.03 -8.06
CA ALA A 391 -45.37 -62.23 -7.62
C ALA A 391 -46.44 -61.90 -6.55
N THR A 392 -47.64 -62.48 -6.71
CA THR A 392 -48.81 -62.18 -5.88
C THR A 392 -48.58 -62.54 -4.41
N GLY A 393 -48.59 -61.55 -3.52
CA GLY A 393 -48.53 -61.76 -2.07
C GLY A 393 -49.86 -62.26 -1.48
N GLY A 394 -49.94 -63.55 -1.14
CA GLY A 394 -50.96 -64.12 -0.25
C GLY A 394 -50.30 -64.58 1.07
N GLY A 395 -51.06 -64.65 2.18
CA GLY A 395 -50.48 -64.98 3.49
C GLY A 395 -51.46 -65.54 4.53
N THR A 396 -51.07 -65.43 5.81
CA THR A 396 -51.75 -65.83 7.07
C THR A 396 -51.47 -67.24 7.64
N GLY A 397 -51.12 -67.30 8.94
CA GLY A 397 -50.84 -68.50 9.79
C GLY A 397 -49.39 -69.05 9.68
N GLY A 398 -48.57 -69.29 10.72
CA GLY A 398 -48.73 -69.27 12.20
C GLY A 398 -48.44 -70.67 12.81
N ILE A 399 -47.82 -70.91 13.99
CA ILE A 399 -47.20 -70.16 15.12
C ILE A 399 -46.19 -71.16 15.82
N THR A 400 -45.35 -70.99 16.88
CA THR A 400 -45.15 -70.03 18.00
C THR A 400 -43.63 -69.87 18.37
N PHE A 401 -43.20 -69.93 19.65
CA PHE A 401 -41.83 -69.67 20.19
C PHE A 401 -41.47 -70.50 21.46
N SER A 402 -40.22 -70.33 21.97
CA SER A 402 -39.60 -70.70 23.28
C SER A 402 -38.63 -71.89 23.26
N GLY A 403 -37.50 -71.93 24.00
CA GLY A 403 -36.81 -71.01 24.95
C GLY A 403 -35.73 -71.80 25.75
N PRO A 404 -34.90 -71.24 26.66
CA PRO A 404 -34.64 -69.84 27.03
C PRO A 404 -33.20 -69.39 26.62
N SER A 405 -32.66 -68.33 27.25
CA SER A 405 -31.25 -67.92 27.13
C SER A 405 -30.34 -68.74 28.06
N GLY A 406 -29.11 -69.02 27.61
CA GLY A 406 -28.03 -69.61 28.40
C GLY A 406 -27.83 -71.13 28.22
N SER A 407 -26.93 -71.50 27.30
CA SER A 407 -26.30 -72.83 27.27
C SER A 407 -24.78 -72.67 27.23
N VAL A 408 -24.07 -73.60 27.88
CA VAL A 408 -22.64 -73.49 28.25
C VAL A 408 -21.83 -74.63 27.60
N LEU A 409 -20.52 -74.45 27.61
CA LEU A 409 -19.44 -75.32 27.13
C LEU A 409 -19.53 -76.82 27.50
N TYR A 410 -18.58 -77.55 26.90
CA TYR A 410 -18.00 -78.86 27.27
C TYR A 410 -18.71 -80.11 26.67
N TYR A 411 -18.02 -80.94 25.87
CA TYR A 411 -16.91 -81.86 26.21
C TYR A 411 -17.47 -83.20 26.70
N ASP A 412 -17.41 -84.22 25.84
CA ASP A 412 -18.07 -85.53 26.01
C ASP A 412 -17.29 -86.52 26.91
N GLY A 413 -16.20 -86.07 27.54
CA GLY A 413 -15.42 -86.86 28.48
C GLY A 413 -14.17 -87.52 27.90
N THR A 414 -13.85 -87.36 26.61
CA THR A 414 -12.67 -88.03 25.99
C THR A 414 -11.56 -87.13 25.44
N SER A 415 -11.82 -85.85 25.15
CA SER A 415 -10.90 -84.67 25.13
C SER A 415 -10.93 -83.82 23.84
N VAL A 416 -11.11 -82.50 24.01
CA VAL A 416 -10.97 -81.49 22.95
C VAL A 416 -9.50 -81.10 22.77
N THR A 417 -8.91 -81.35 21.59
CA THR A 417 -7.46 -81.13 21.37
C THR A 417 -7.12 -80.72 19.92
N GLY A 418 -6.14 -79.80 19.76
CA GLY A 418 -5.49 -79.46 18.48
C GLY A 418 -5.98 -78.14 17.86
N SER A 419 -5.14 -77.13 17.59
CA SER A 419 -3.72 -76.91 17.95
C SER A 419 -3.55 -75.42 18.33
N SER A 420 -2.97 -75.05 19.48
CA SER A 420 -1.59 -75.26 19.95
C SER A 420 -0.51 -74.43 19.23
N PHE A 421 -0.74 -73.11 19.14
CA PHE A 421 0.35 -72.13 19.33
C PHE A 421 -0.11 -70.83 20.01
N PHE A 422 -1.38 -70.43 19.80
CA PHE A 422 -2.09 -69.48 20.67
C PHE A 422 -3.54 -69.95 20.86
N THR A 423 -4.05 -69.89 22.10
CA THR A 423 -5.47 -70.07 22.42
C THR A 423 -5.85 -69.12 23.54
N PHE A 424 -6.54 -68.04 23.21
CA PHE A 424 -7.14 -67.12 24.17
C PHE A 424 -8.52 -67.65 24.60
N ASN A 425 -8.79 -67.71 25.90
CA ASN A 425 -10.09 -68.16 26.43
C ASN A 425 -10.99 -66.95 26.74
N GLY A 426 -12.22 -66.95 26.23
CA GLY A 426 -13.12 -65.78 26.17
C GLY A 426 -14.13 -65.63 27.32
N THR A 427 -14.00 -66.38 28.42
CA THR A 427 -15.04 -66.40 29.49
C THR A 427 -14.55 -66.01 30.89
N THR A 428 -13.33 -65.48 31.00
CA THR A 428 -12.91 -64.59 32.10
C THR A 428 -12.42 -63.29 31.47
N GLY A 429 -12.83 -62.14 32.01
CA GLY A 429 -12.58 -60.84 31.39
C GLY A 429 -11.10 -60.46 31.26
N ALA A 430 -10.83 -59.40 30.49
CA ALA A 430 -9.48 -58.87 30.25
C ALA A 430 -8.91 -58.12 31.49
N THR A 431 -8.75 -58.83 32.60
CA THR A 431 -8.17 -58.38 33.86
C THR A 431 -7.43 -59.55 34.52
N GLY A 432 -6.11 -59.50 34.62
CA GLY A 432 -5.36 -60.61 35.23
C GLY A 432 -3.85 -60.53 35.08
N GLU A 433 -3.21 -60.31 36.22
CA GLU A 433 -1.80 -60.56 36.55
C GLU A 433 -1.28 -61.93 36.06
N VAL A 434 -0.02 -61.99 35.60
CA VAL A 434 0.63 -63.22 35.12
C VAL A 434 1.51 -63.83 36.22
N THR A 435 0.93 -64.72 37.03
CA THR A 435 1.66 -65.41 38.11
C THR A 435 2.54 -66.53 37.55
N ILE A 436 3.85 -66.28 37.45
CA ILE A 436 4.84 -67.30 37.05
C ILE A 436 5.22 -68.15 38.26
N ALA A 437 4.77 -69.41 38.28
CA ALA A 437 5.19 -70.41 39.28
C ALA A 437 6.60 -70.95 38.98
N GLY A 438 7.62 -70.09 39.05
CA GLY A 438 9.01 -70.47 38.75
C GLY A 438 9.96 -69.27 38.68
N LYS A 439 11.27 -69.55 38.58
CA LYS A 439 12.32 -68.53 38.53
C LYS A 439 12.34 -67.81 37.16
N LEU A 440 11.63 -66.69 37.07
CA LEU A 440 11.87 -65.71 36.00
C LEU A 440 13.31 -65.17 36.12
N THR A 441 14.06 -65.19 35.04
CA THR A 441 15.42 -64.62 34.97
C THR A 441 15.41 -63.47 33.97
N VAL A 442 15.62 -62.25 34.45
CA VAL A 442 15.60 -61.03 33.63
C VAL A 442 17.03 -60.68 33.20
N LEU A 443 17.25 -60.55 31.89
CA LEU A 443 18.49 -60.08 31.29
C LEU A 443 18.24 -58.71 30.65
N GLY A 444 18.44 -57.64 31.41
CA GLY A 444 18.20 -56.26 31.00
C GLY A 444 17.90 -55.36 32.19
N GLY A 445 18.27 -54.09 32.11
CA GLY A 445 18.13 -53.14 33.22
C GLY A 445 16.67 -52.80 33.54
N ILE A 446 16.37 -52.64 34.83
CA ILE A 446 15.09 -52.14 35.34
C ILE A 446 15.20 -50.63 35.53
N ASP A 447 14.15 -49.88 35.19
CA ASP A 447 14.06 -48.44 35.48
C ASP A 447 13.95 -48.22 37.01
N PRO A 448 14.91 -47.52 37.64
CA PRO A 448 14.91 -47.33 39.09
C PRO A 448 13.76 -46.44 39.59
N LEU A 449 13.07 -45.66 38.73
CA LEU A 449 12.03 -44.73 39.14
C LEU A 449 10.78 -45.41 39.72
N TYR A 450 10.64 -46.73 39.51
CA TYR A 450 9.54 -47.56 40.01
C TYR A 450 9.97 -48.64 41.04
N LEU A 451 11.24 -48.63 41.47
CA LEU A 451 11.79 -49.66 42.36
C LEU A 451 11.67 -49.28 43.85
N ASN A 452 10.52 -49.58 44.46
CA ASN A 452 10.28 -49.32 45.89
C ASN A 452 10.93 -50.40 46.79
N LEU A 453 12.21 -50.21 47.15
CA LEU A 453 12.92 -51.10 48.07
C LEU A 453 12.53 -50.84 49.53
N VAL A 454 11.92 -51.83 50.17
CA VAL A 454 11.55 -51.76 51.60
C VAL A 454 12.80 -51.87 52.48
N PRO A 455 13.06 -50.91 53.40
CA PRO A 455 14.16 -50.98 54.35
C PRO A 455 14.15 -52.24 55.22
N THR A 456 15.28 -52.94 55.32
CA THR A 456 15.44 -54.15 56.15
C THR A 456 16.63 -54.02 57.11
N SER A 457 16.56 -54.65 58.28
CA SER A 457 17.62 -54.56 59.31
C SER A 457 18.84 -55.44 59.03
N THR A 458 18.74 -56.33 58.04
CA THR A 458 19.78 -57.26 57.58
C THR A 458 19.54 -57.56 56.10
N ASN A 459 20.59 -57.88 55.33
CA ASN A 459 20.45 -58.25 53.92
C ASN A 459 19.43 -59.42 53.74
N PRO A 460 18.38 -59.25 52.92
CA PRO A 460 17.39 -60.31 52.67
C PRO A 460 17.94 -61.50 51.86
N PHE A 461 19.11 -61.37 51.21
CA PHE A 461 19.77 -62.41 50.41
C PHE A 461 21.26 -62.61 50.81
N PRO A 462 21.57 -63.09 52.04
CA PRO A 462 22.96 -63.24 52.49
C PRO A 462 23.76 -64.20 51.60
N GLY A 463 24.95 -63.77 51.18
CA GLY A 463 25.91 -64.60 50.43
C GLY A 463 25.70 -64.63 48.91
N VAL A 464 24.78 -63.84 48.36
CA VAL A 464 24.62 -63.65 46.91
C VAL A 464 25.33 -62.36 46.50
N THR A 465 26.22 -62.43 45.50
CA THR A 465 26.85 -61.25 44.89
C THR A 465 26.00 -60.68 43.75
N GLY A 466 26.08 -59.36 43.55
CA GLY A 466 25.16 -58.60 42.69
C GLY A 466 23.87 -58.15 43.38
N THR A 467 23.82 -58.14 44.72
CA THR A 467 22.64 -57.75 45.51
C THR A 467 22.61 -56.26 45.81
N LEU A 468 21.46 -55.63 45.54
CA LEU A 468 21.16 -54.24 45.88
C LEU A 468 19.98 -54.20 46.85
N TRP A 469 20.15 -53.61 48.03
CA TRP A 469 19.11 -53.51 49.06
C TRP A 469 19.23 -52.19 49.84
N VAL A 470 18.22 -51.88 50.67
CA VAL A 470 18.20 -50.68 51.52
C VAL A 470 18.14 -51.10 52.98
N ASP A 471 19.00 -50.52 53.82
CA ASP A 471 19.02 -50.79 55.25
C ASP A 471 17.98 -49.96 56.02
N THR A 472 17.73 -50.30 57.29
CA THR A 472 16.82 -49.55 58.18
C THR A 472 17.22 -48.11 58.49
N ALA A 473 18.40 -47.63 58.07
CA ALA A 473 18.78 -46.23 58.11
C ALA A 473 18.49 -45.49 56.78
N GLY A 474 17.90 -46.18 55.79
CA GLY A 474 17.56 -45.64 54.48
C GLY A 474 18.74 -45.60 53.51
N LYS A 475 19.85 -46.27 53.81
CA LYS A 475 21.06 -46.24 52.97
C LYS A 475 21.04 -47.38 51.95
N LEU A 476 21.55 -47.08 50.75
CA LEU A 476 21.67 -48.05 49.67
C LEU A 476 22.94 -48.91 49.86
N GLN A 477 22.74 -50.22 49.89
CA GLN A 477 23.75 -51.24 50.13
C GLN A 477 23.94 -52.07 48.84
N TYR A 478 25.17 -52.20 48.37
CA TYR A 478 25.53 -53.12 47.28
C TYR A 478 26.50 -54.18 47.82
N ASP A 479 26.12 -55.46 47.74
CA ASP A 479 26.89 -56.60 48.30
C ASP A 479 27.39 -56.34 49.74
N ASN A 480 26.49 -55.86 50.60
CA ASN A 480 26.72 -55.48 52.00
C ASN A 480 27.74 -54.36 52.24
N THR A 481 28.04 -53.57 51.22
CA THR A 481 28.89 -52.38 51.31
C THR A 481 28.06 -51.12 51.07
N GLU A 482 28.17 -50.14 51.97
CA GLU A 482 27.46 -48.87 51.83
C GLU A 482 27.99 -48.10 50.61
N VAL A 483 27.10 -47.65 49.74
CA VAL A 483 27.47 -46.87 48.54
C VAL A 483 27.80 -45.43 48.94
N ALA A 484 29.01 -45.24 49.46
CA ALA A 484 29.47 -43.96 49.99
C ALA A 484 29.69 -42.89 48.90
N VAL A 485 28.92 -41.80 48.96
CA VAL A 485 29.14 -40.60 48.14
C VAL A 485 30.19 -39.72 48.81
N ALA A 486 31.38 -39.62 48.22
CA ALA A 486 32.51 -38.97 48.85
C ALA A 486 32.56 -37.44 48.61
N GLY A 487 32.55 -36.67 49.70
CA GLY A 487 33.33 -35.43 49.79
C GLY A 487 32.60 -34.08 49.66
N ILE A 488 31.83 -33.68 50.68
CA ILE A 488 31.75 -32.27 51.11
C ILE A 488 31.79 -32.21 52.64
N SER A 489 32.76 -31.49 53.21
CA SER A 489 32.72 -31.03 54.60
C SER A 489 33.50 -29.72 54.73
N GLY A 490 32.88 -28.71 55.35
CA GLY A 490 33.40 -27.35 55.39
C GLY A 490 32.31 -26.35 55.79
N GLY A 491 31.92 -26.36 57.07
CA GLY A 491 31.01 -25.36 57.62
C GLY A 491 31.73 -24.03 57.83
N VAL A 492 31.04 -22.92 57.55
CA VAL A 492 31.54 -21.55 57.76
C VAL A 492 30.57 -20.81 58.67
N ASP A 493 31.10 -20.08 59.65
CA ASP A 493 30.32 -19.21 60.54
C ASP A 493 29.81 -17.99 59.76
N LEU A 494 28.58 -17.54 60.04
CA LEU A 494 27.85 -16.52 59.26
C LEU A 494 27.55 -15.25 60.09
N SER A 495 28.37 -14.97 61.11
CA SER A 495 28.10 -13.91 62.09
C SER A 495 28.81 -12.56 61.87
N THR A 496 29.76 -12.44 60.93
CA THR A 496 30.38 -11.15 60.53
C THR A 496 30.39 -10.94 59.02
N LEU A 497 30.27 -9.67 58.58
CA LEU A 497 30.18 -9.25 57.17
C LEU A 497 31.57 -9.06 56.51
N ASP A 498 32.51 -9.93 56.85
CA ASP A 498 33.91 -9.81 56.43
C ASP A 498 34.15 -10.26 54.97
N PRO A 499 35.05 -9.58 54.24
CA PRO A 499 35.37 -9.96 52.87
C PRO A 499 36.25 -11.22 52.81
N ILE A 500 36.07 -12.02 51.76
CA ILE A 500 36.79 -13.28 51.58
C ILE A 500 38.09 -13.01 50.83
N ALA A 501 39.25 -13.19 51.47
CA ALA A 501 40.57 -13.03 50.85
C ALA A 501 41.42 -14.32 50.94
N ILE A 502 41.60 -15.03 49.82
CA ILE A 502 42.26 -16.35 49.77
C ILE A 502 43.29 -16.39 48.61
N GLY A 503 44.53 -15.99 48.87
CA GLY A 503 45.63 -16.08 47.90
C GLY A 503 46.80 -15.16 48.20
N TYR A 504 47.94 -15.38 47.54
CA TYR A 504 49.10 -14.49 47.69
C TYR A 504 48.77 -13.10 47.12
N GLN A 505 48.75 -12.08 47.98
CA GLN A 505 48.33 -10.70 47.65
C GLN A 505 46.88 -10.57 47.14
N ALA A 506 45.98 -11.49 47.52
CA ALA A 506 44.54 -11.31 47.32
C ALA A 506 44.01 -10.15 48.21
N GLY A 507 43.15 -9.29 47.67
CA GLY A 507 42.49 -8.19 48.42
C GLY A 507 43.43 -7.13 49.02
N PHE A 508 44.70 -7.10 48.60
CA PHE A 508 45.82 -6.54 49.37
C PHE A 508 45.67 -5.06 49.78
N THR A 509 44.97 -4.24 49.00
CA THR A 509 44.69 -2.84 49.37
C THR A 509 43.27 -2.41 49.00
N GLY A 510 42.58 -1.77 49.96
CA GLY A 510 41.31 -1.09 49.71
C GLY A 510 40.09 -1.99 49.54
N GLN A 511 40.14 -3.25 49.98
CA GLN A 511 38.99 -4.16 50.00
C GLN A 511 37.87 -3.63 50.93
N GLN A 512 36.61 -3.83 50.54
CA GLN A 512 35.42 -3.32 51.23
C GLN A 512 34.42 -4.43 51.59
N ILE A 513 33.34 -4.05 52.30
CA ILE A 513 32.32 -4.96 52.85
C ILE A 513 31.74 -5.89 51.77
N SER A 514 31.57 -7.17 52.12
CA SER A 514 31.03 -8.24 51.27
C SER A 514 31.80 -8.54 49.98
N ALA A 515 33.03 -8.04 49.80
CA ALA A 515 33.84 -8.33 48.63
C ALA A 515 34.53 -9.71 48.68
N VAL A 516 34.89 -10.27 47.52
CA VAL A 516 35.52 -11.60 47.38
C VAL A 516 36.77 -11.50 46.51
N ALA A 517 37.90 -12.03 46.99
CA ALA A 517 39.20 -12.06 46.32
C ALA A 517 39.88 -13.44 46.52
N ILE A 518 39.82 -14.32 45.51
CA ILE A 518 40.33 -15.69 45.59
C ILE A 518 41.33 -15.95 44.45
N GLY A 519 42.61 -16.13 44.80
CA GLY A 519 43.71 -16.34 43.85
C GLY A 519 44.86 -15.35 44.02
N THR A 520 46.02 -15.68 43.46
CA THR A 520 47.20 -14.81 43.50
C THR A 520 46.92 -13.47 42.83
N GLN A 521 47.09 -12.36 43.56
CA GLN A 521 46.83 -10.99 43.11
C GLN A 521 45.38 -10.71 42.64
N ALA A 522 44.40 -11.49 43.11
CA ALA A 522 42.99 -11.21 42.90
C ALA A 522 42.57 -9.95 43.69
N GLY A 523 41.90 -8.97 43.06
CA GLY A 523 41.39 -7.77 43.74
C GLY A 523 42.48 -6.92 44.42
N GLN A 524 43.71 -6.92 43.90
CA GLN A 524 44.90 -6.46 44.62
C GLN A 524 44.89 -4.96 44.98
N LEU A 525 44.45 -4.09 44.05
CA LEU A 525 44.54 -2.64 44.16
C LEU A 525 43.15 -1.98 44.03
N GLY A 526 42.43 -1.89 45.14
CA GLY A 526 41.18 -1.12 45.25
C GLY A 526 39.93 -1.90 44.81
N GLN A 527 39.46 -2.82 45.67
CA GLN A 527 38.23 -3.59 45.47
C GLN A 527 37.08 -3.03 46.31
N LYS A 528 36.07 -2.42 45.66
CA LYS A 528 34.91 -1.84 46.36
C LYS A 528 33.85 -2.87 46.77
N GLY A 529 32.84 -2.41 47.51
CA GLY A 529 31.83 -3.27 48.15
C GLY A 529 31.13 -4.23 47.19
N ALA A 530 30.83 -5.43 47.69
CA ALA A 530 30.19 -6.54 46.97
C ALA A 530 30.87 -7.02 45.66
N ALA A 531 32.05 -6.51 45.31
CA ALA A 531 32.77 -6.92 44.11
C ALA A 531 33.45 -8.29 44.25
N VAL A 532 33.60 -9.01 43.13
CA VAL A 532 34.10 -10.40 43.08
C VAL A 532 35.32 -10.49 42.16
N ALA A 533 36.40 -11.09 42.66
CA ALA A 533 37.64 -11.34 41.94
C ALA A 533 38.11 -12.79 42.21
N ILE A 534 38.04 -13.69 41.23
CA ILE A 534 38.39 -15.11 41.39
C ILE A 534 39.32 -15.56 40.25
N GLY A 535 40.61 -15.68 40.53
CA GLY A 535 41.63 -16.11 39.58
C GLY A 535 42.99 -15.45 39.81
N ASN A 536 44.02 -15.94 39.12
CA ASN A 536 45.33 -15.29 39.12
C ASN A 536 45.24 -13.95 38.38
N GLN A 537 45.49 -12.84 39.08
CA GLN A 537 45.36 -11.45 38.60
C GLN A 537 43.95 -11.07 38.12
N ALA A 538 42.91 -11.69 38.67
CA ALA A 538 41.52 -11.29 38.45
C ALA A 538 41.22 -9.93 39.14
N GLY A 539 40.65 -8.96 38.44
CA GLY A 539 40.26 -7.65 39.00
C GLY A 539 41.43 -6.91 39.66
N GLN A 540 42.66 -7.06 39.14
CA GLN A 540 43.88 -6.66 39.85
C GLN A 540 43.91 -5.17 40.20
N GLN A 541 43.33 -4.29 39.37
CA GLN A 541 43.34 -2.84 39.55
C GLN A 541 41.93 -2.24 39.45
N ASN A 542 41.59 -1.35 40.39
CA ASN A 542 40.43 -0.46 40.36
C ASN A 542 39.09 -1.17 40.05
N GLN A 543 38.67 -2.10 40.92
CA GLN A 543 37.38 -2.77 40.81
C GLN A 543 36.30 -1.99 41.59
N GLN A 544 35.35 -1.37 40.87
CA GLN A 544 34.23 -0.64 41.48
C GLN A 544 33.15 -1.57 42.08
N ILE A 545 32.11 -0.96 42.65
CA ILE A 545 30.99 -1.64 43.34
C ILE A 545 30.25 -2.59 42.38
N ASP A 546 29.86 -3.76 42.89
CA ASP A 546 29.11 -4.82 42.19
C ASP A 546 29.79 -5.38 40.92
N ALA A 547 31.09 -5.14 40.72
CA ALA A 547 31.83 -5.65 39.56
C ALA A 547 32.33 -7.10 39.77
N ILE A 548 32.39 -7.89 38.69
CA ILE A 548 32.74 -9.31 38.70
C ILE A 548 33.93 -9.57 37.77
N ALA A 549 34.94 -10.27 38.26
CA ALA A 549 36.12 -10.73 37.53
C ALA A 549 36.43 -12.20 37.89
N ILE A 550 36.22 -13.15 36.99
CA ILE A 550 36.41 -14.59 37.24
C ILE A 550 37.24 -15.21 36.11
N GLY A 551 38.51 -15.49 36.38
CA GLY A 551 39.46 -16.06 35.43
C GLY A 551 40.88 -15.49 35.60
N ASN A 552 41.87 -16.14 35.00
CA ASN A 552 43.22 -15.59 34.95
C ASN A 552 43.24 -14.33 34.06
N LEU A 553 43.74 -13.20 34.57
CA LEU A 553 43.74 -11.88 33.90
C LEU A 553 42.34 -11.32 33.56
N ALA A 554 41.27 -11.84 34.16
CA ALA A 554 39.93 -11.28 33.97
C ALA A 554 39.83 -9.88 34.61
N GLY A 555 39.38 -8.84 33.91
CA GLY A 555 39.17 -7.51 34.49
C GLY A 555 40.43 -6.80 35.00
N ALA A 556 41.62 -7.17 34.50
CA ALA A 556 42.89 -6.88 35.18
C ALA A 556 43.24 -5.39 35.35
N THR A 557 42.95 -4.53 34.36
CA THR A 557 43.45 -3.13 34.34
C THR A 557 42.45 -2.06 34.80
N GLY A 558 41.16 -2.38 34.95
CA GLY A 558 40.17 -1.45 35.50
C GLY A 558 38.72 -1.81 35.16
N GLN A 559 37.90 -2.02 36.19
CA GLN A 559 36.46 -2.30 36.05
C GLN A 559 35.60 -1.21 36.71
N GLN A 560 34.78 -0.51 35.92
CA GLN A 560 33.74 0.37 36.47
C GLN A 560 32.56 -0.43 37.06
N GLY A 561 31.59 0.27 37.65
CA GLY A 561 30.50 -0.36 38.41
C GLY A 561 29.63 -1.29 37.56
N LEU A 562 29.15 -2.39 38.16
CA LEU A 562 28.31 -3.41 37.51
C LEU A 562 28.95 -4.07 36.26
N ALA A 563 30.26 -3.96 36.07
CA ALA A 563 30.97 -4.61 34.97
C ALA A 563 31.23 -6.10 35.25
N ILE A 564 31.14 -6.94 34.21
CA ILE A 564 31.34 -8.40 34.30
C ILE A 564 32.47 -8.83 33.36
N ALA A 565 33.43 -9.61 33.88
CA ALA A 565 34.51 -10.26 33.15
C ALA A 565 34.63 -11.72 33.60
N ILE A 566 34.32 -12.69 32.74
CA ILE A 566 34.36 -14.13 33.08
C ILE A 566 35.08 -14.92 31.99
N GLY A 567 36.27 -15.41 32.27
CA GLY A 567 37.14 -16.14 31.34
C GLY A 567 38.59 -15.68 31.41
N ARG A 568 39.51 -16.47 30.88
CA ARG A 568 40.93 -16.08 30.80
C ARG A 568 41.07 -14.87 29.87
N SER A 569 41.68 -13.78 30.38
CA SER A 569 41.86 -12.51 29.66
C SER A 569 40.56 -11.88 29.14
N ALA A 570 39.42 -12.17 29.79
CA ALA A 570 38.15 -11.49 29.53
C ALA A 570 38.18 -10.07 30.12
N GLY A 571 37.85 -9.04 29.33
CA GLY A 571 37.84 -7.65 29.80
C GLY A 571 39.17 -7.21 30.42
N GLU A 572 40.30 -7.62 29.85
CA GLU A 572 41.63 -7.38 30.44
C GLU A 572 42.00 -5.88 30.44
N GLY A 573 41.64 -5.18 29.37
CA GLY A 573 41.68 -3.71 29.25
C GLY A 573 40.56 -3.00 30.02
N TYR A 574 40.44 -1.68 29.82
CA TYR A 574 39.49 -0.85 30.56
C TYR A 574 38.01 -1.15 30.21
N GLN A 575 37.23 -1.54 31.23
CA GLN A 575 35.78 -1.74 31.16
C GLN A 575 35.02 -0.54 31.78
N GLN A 576 34.07 0.03 31.04
CA GLN A 576 33.13 1.04 31.54
C GLN A 576 31.92 0.42 32.27
N THR A 577 31.03 1.27 32.77
CA THR A 577 29.87 0.88 33.58
C THR A 577 28.94 -0.08 32.82
N GLN A 578 28.44 -1.10 33.51
CA GLN A 578 27.48 -2.10 32.99
C GLN A 578 27.94 -2.91 31.75
N THR A 579 29.25 -3.02 31.49
CA THR A 579 29.77 -3.84 30.38
C THR A 579 29.85 -5.33 30.72
N VAL A 580 29.68 -6.20 29.73
CA VAL A 580 29.82 -7.66 29.86
C VAL A 580 30.93 -8.20 28.96
N ALA A 581 31.82 -9.02 29.50
CA ALA A 581 32.86 -9.76 28.78
C ALA A 581 32.90 -11.22 29.28
N ILE A 582 32.51 -12.20 28.47
CA ILE A 582 32.47 -13.63 28.87
C ILE A 582 33.12 -14.50 27.81
N GLY A 583 34.24 -15.16 28.11
CA GLY A 583 34.96 -16.07 27.22
C GLY A 583 36.47 -15.78 27.14
N TYR A 584 37.22 -16.66 26.46
CA TYR A 584 38.67 -16.47 26.27
C TYR A 584 38.94 -15.26 25.37
N LEU A 585 39.65 -14.25 25.89
CA LEU A 585 39.94 -12.98 25.19
C LEU A 585 38.67 -12.21 24.75
N ALA A 586 37.53 -12.40 25.42
CA ALA A 586 36.32 -11.61 25.16
C ALA A 586 36.51 -10.16 25.64
N GLY A 587 36.21 -9.16 24.80
CA GLY A 587 36.32 -7.74 25.15
C GLY A 587 37.72 -7.30 25.63
N ASN A 588 38.79 -7.94 25.15
CA ASN A 588 40.15 -7.80 25.71
C ASN A 588 40.72 -6.37 25.64
N GLY A 589 40.33 -5.58 24.64
CA GLY A 589 40.65 -4.15 24.51
C GLY A 589 39.82 -3.22 25.40
N TYR A 590 39.23 -2.17 24.80
CA TYR A 590 38.41 -1.19 25.52
C TYR A 590 36.91 -1.48 25.36
N GLN A 591 36.12 -1.45 26.44
CA GLN A 591 34.65 -1.50 26.37
C GLN A 591 34.03 -0.21 26.90
N GLN A 592 33.25 0.49 26.07
CA GLN A 592 32.40 1.61 26.48
C GLN A 592 31.09 1.14 27.12
N GLN A 593 30.38 2.05 27.80
CA GLN A 593 29.16 1.78 28.59
C GLN A 593 28.12 0.93 27.83
N ASP A 594 27.49 -0.01 28.54
CA ASP A 594 26.42 -0.90 28.06
C ASP A 594 26.82 -1.82 26.88
N ALA A 595 28.13 -2.06 26.67
CA ALA A 595 28.64 -2.99 25.65
C ALA A 595 28.70 -4.46 26.13
N ILE A 596 28.42 -5.40 25.22
CA ILE A 596 28.37 -6.84 25.50
C ILE A 596 29.34 -7.60 24.57
N SER A 597 30.22 -8.42 25.13
CA SER A 597 31.11 -9.36 24.43
C SER A 597 31.00 -10.76 25.04
N ILE A 598 30.48 -11.75 24.30
CA ILE A 598 30.31 -13.13 24.78
C ILE A 598 30.83 -14.11 23.72
N GLY A 599 31.86 -14.89 24.06
CA GLY A 599 32.49 -15.88 23.19
C GLY A 599 34.00 -15.64 23.00
N THR A 600 34.70 -16.67 22.53
CA THR A 600 36.16 -16.61 22.30
C THR A 600 36.51 -15.50 21.30
N GLN A 601 37.32 -14.53 21.69
CA GLN A 601 37.70 -13.35 20.89
C GLN A 601 36.52 -12.49 20.39
N ALA A 602 35.35 -12.55 21.05
CA ALA A 602 34.26 -11.61 20.79
C ALA A 602 34.69 -10.18 21.18
N GLY A 603 34.48 -9.20 20.29
CA GLY A 603 34.80 -7.78 20.53
C GLY A 603 36.28 -7.49 20.83
N PHE A 604 37.20 -8.39 20.42
CA PHE A 604 38.59 -8.47 20.90
C PHE A 604 39.34 -7.12 20.95
N THR A 605 39.32 -6.30 19.90
CA THR A 605 40.06 -5.02 19.87
C THR A 605 39.32 -3.83 20.48
N GLY A 606 38.03 -3.96 20.82
CA GLY A 606 37.26 -2.94 21.53
C GLY A 606 35.87 -2.61 20.96
N GLN A 607 35.06 -1.96 21.79
CA GLN A 607 33.63 -1.72 21.60
C GLN A 607 33.24 -0.27 21.94
N GLN A 608 32.24 0.27 21.23
CA GLN A 608 31.63 1.58 21.53
C GLN A 608 30.30 1.39 22.29
N HIS A 609 29.70 2.49 22.76
CA HIS A 609 28.45 2.48 23.50
C HIS A 609 27.35 1.62 22.83
N TYR A 610 26.63 0.85 23.65
CA TYR A 610 25.51 -0.01 23.23
C TYR A 610 25.81 -1.10 22.18
N SER A 611 27.08 -1.45 21.93
CA SER A 611 27.42 -2.48 20.93
C SER A 611 27.41 -3.91 21.48
N ILE A 612 26.93 -4.87 20.69
CA ILE A 612 26.76 -6.28 21.07
C ILE A 612 27.62 -7.18 20.17
N ALA A 613 28.43 -8.06 20.75
CA ALA A 613 29.21 -9.09 20.07
C ALA A 613 29.04 -10.44 20.79
N ILE A 614 28.35 -11.40 20.16
CA ILE A 614 28.04 -12.72 20.75
C ILE A 614 28.40 -13.83 19.77
N GLY A 615 29.51 -14.52 20.00
CA GLY A 615 29.99 -15.63 19.16
C GLY A 615 31.51 -15.69 19.06
N ALA A 616 32.05 -16.84 18.64
CA ALA A 616 33.49 -17.01 18.44
C ALA A 616 33.99 -16.08 17.32
N GLY A 617 34.87 -15.13 17.65
CA GLY A 617 35.39 -14.14 16.71
C GLY A 617 34.36 -13.12 16.20
N ALA A 618 33.22 -12.95 16.89
CA ALA A 618 32.22 -11.92 16.57
C ALA A 618 32.81 -10.51 16.76
N ALA A 619 32.68 -9.66 15.74
CA ALA A 619 33.18 -8.28 15.69
C ALA A 619 34.62 -8.08 16.18
N LYS A 620 35.50 -9.05 15.86
CA LYS A 620 36.87 -9.16 16.39
C LYS A 620 37.72 -7.89 16.22
N THR A 621 37.59 -7.16 15.11
CA THR A 621 38.37 -5.93 14.83
C THR A 621 37.66 -4.61 15.16
N GLY A 622 36.51 -4.67 15.86
CA GLY A 622 35.92 -3.52 16.55
C GLY A 622 34.60 -2.99 15.96
N GLN A 623 33.77 -2.45 16.85
CA GLN A 623 32.41 -1.97 16.59
C GLN A 623 32.28 -0.46 16.78
N GLN A 624 31.35 0.16 16.05
CA GLN A 624 30.87 1.52 16.31
C GLN A 624 29.55 1.54 17.09
N LEU A 625 29.09 2.74 17.47
CA LEU A 625 27.89 3.01 18.25
C LEU A 625 26.68 2.14 17.84
N GLY A 626 26.15 1.38 18.80
CA GLY A 626 24.93 0.58 18.62
C GLY A 626 24.99 -0.52 17.55
N ALA A 627 26.17 -1.02 17.17
CA ALA A 627 26.30 -2.14 16.23
C ALA A 627 26.07 -3.51 16.91
N ILE A 628 25.53 -4.47 16.17
CA ILE A 628 25.17 -5.81 16.66
C ILE A 628 25.86 -6.88 15.81
N ALA A 629 26.54 -7.84 16.44
CA ALA A 629 27.14 -9.03 15.85
C ALA A 629 26.79 -10.27 16.68
N ILE A 630 26.02 -11.21 16.13
CA ILE A 630 25.59 -12.43 16.82
C ILE A 630 25.82 -13.65 15.92
N GLY A 631 26.83 -14.46 16.21
CA GLY A 631 27.22 -15.63 15.44
C GLY A 631 28.75 -15.81 15.38
N ALA A 632 29.22 -17.02 15.07
CA ALA A 632 30.64 -17.24 14.83
C ALA A 632 31.09 -16.43 13.59
N GLY A 633 32.15 -15.63 13.72
CA GLY A 633 32.64 -14.74 12.66
C GLY A 633 31.69 -13.61 12.23
N ALA A 634 30.58 -13.36 12.94
CA ALA A 634 29.67 -12.27 12.59
C ALA A 634 30.37 -10.90 12.68
N GLY A 635 30.31 -10.09 11.62
CA GLY A 635 30.89 -8.74 11.57
C GLY A 635 32.41 -8.65 11.81
N GLN A 636 33.16 -9.74 11.57
CA GLN A 636 34.53 -9.93 12.05
C GLN A 636 35.49 -8.77 11.76
N ASN A 637 35.47 -8.24 10.53
CA ASN A 637 36.42 -7.26 10.01
C ASN A 637 35.88 -5.80 10.02
N SER A 638 35.16 -5.45 11.09
CA SER A 638 34.66 -4.12 11.47
C SER A 638 33.25 -3.73 10.99
N GLN A 639 32.48 -3.20 11.93
CA GLN A 639 31.11 -2.71 11.77
C GLN A 639 31.02 -1.21 12.05
N LYS A 640 30.38 -0.46 11.14
CA LYS A 640 30.04 0.95 11.36
C LYS A 640 28.73 1.15 12.13
N SER A 641 28.43 2.39 12.50
CA SER A 641 27.31 2.75 13.38
C SER A 641 26.00 2.06 12.98
N SER A 642 25.33 1.46 13.97
CA SER A 642 24.01 0.84 13.85
C SER A 642 23.91 -0.26 12.77
N ALA A 643 25.02 -0.93 12.43
CA ALA A 643 25.00 -2.11 11.57
C ALA A 643 24.61 -3.38 12.34
N VAL A 644 23.98 -4.34 11.67
CA VAL A 644 23.49 -5.60 12.25
C VAL A 644 24.04 -6.80 11.46
N ALA A 645 24.66 -7.75 12.16
CA ALA A 645 25.09 -9.04 11.63
C ALA A 645 24.59 -10.16 12.57
N ILE A 646 23.72 -11.06 12.08
CA ILE A 646 23.16 -12.17 12.87
C ILE A 646 23.24 -13.46 12.04
N GLY A 647 24.18 -14.34 12.36
CA GLY A 647 24.44 -15.60 11.65
C GLY A 647 25.91 -15.99 11.63
N ASN A 648 26.20 -17.25 11.34
CA ASN A 648 27.58 -17.71 11.13
C ASN A 648 28.14 -17.06 9.86
N GLY A 649 29.24 -16.31 9.96
CA GLY A 649 29.83 -15.55 8.86
C GLY A 649 28.98 -14.39 8.32
N ALA A 650 27.97 -13.92 9.05
CA ALA A 650 27.15 -12.79 8.62
C ALA A 650 27.98 -11.48 8.62
N GLY A 651 27.96 -10.70 7.54
CA GLY A 651 28.65 -9.40 7.44
C GLY A 651 30.17 -9.45 7.62
N ASN A 652 30.79 -10.61 7.39
CA ASN A 652 32.13 -10.99 7.82
C ASN A 652 33.23 -9.95 7.49
N ASN A 653 33.27 -9.42 6.25
CA ASN A 653 34.42 -8.67 5.75
C ASN A 653 34.34 -7.13 5.82
N SER A 654 33.16 -6.51 5.88
CA SER A 654 32.93 -5.12 6.31
C SER A 654 31.45 -4.75 6.24
N GLN A 655 30.93 -4.02 7.23
CA GLN A 655 29.61 -3.39 7.16
C GLN A 655 29.69 -1.87 7.30
N LYS A 656 29.19 -1.13 6.30
CA LYS A 656 28.96 0.32 6.42
C LYS A 656 27.72 0.63 7.29
N SER A 657 27.49 1.92 7.55
CA SER A 657 26.48 2.39 8.50
C SER A 657 25.09 1.88 8.14
N SER A 658 24.34 1.43 9.15
CA SER A 658 22.95 0.98 9.02
C SER A 658 22.73 -0.17 8.00
N ALA A 659 23.75 -0.99 7.73
CA ALA A 659 23.62 -2.21 6.93
C ALA A 659 23.09 -3.38 7.78
N VAL A 660 22.37 -4.32 7.17
CA VAL A 660 21.75 -5.47 7.84
C VAL A 660 22.15 -6.77 7.14
N ALA A 661 22.67 -7.74 7.88
CA ALA A 661 22.97 -9.09 7.43
C ALA A 661 22.38 -10.10 8.44
N ILE A 662 21.40 -10.91 8.03
CA ILE A 662 20.73 -11.89 8.89
C ILE A 662 20.65 -13.24 8.17
N GLY A 663 21.45 -14.21 8.58
CA GLY A 663 21.57 -15.52 7.97
C GLY A 663 23.02 -16.02 7.91
N GLU A 664 23.21 -17.32 7.76
CA GLU A 664 24.53 -17.91 7.53
C GLU A 664 25.10 -17.42 6.19
N GLY A 665 26.29 -16.80 6.25
CA GLY A 665 26.97 -16.17 5.12
C GLY A 665 26.22 -15.01 4.46
N ALA A 666 25.24 -14.40 5.12
CA ALA A 666 24.57 -13.20 4.60
C ALA A 666 25.55 -12.01 4.55
N GLY A 667 25.64 -11.29 3.43
CA GLY A 667 26.48 -10.08 3.29
C GLY A 667 27.99 -10.31 3.49
N ASN A 668 28.48 -11.52 3.22
CA ASN A 668 29.79 -12.04 3.64
C ASN A 668 31.01 -11.17 3.23
N THR A 669 31.10 -10.72 1.97
CA THR A 669 32.30 -10.04 1.46
C THR A 669 32.29 -8.51 1.55
N GLY A 670 31.13 -7.87 1.75
CA GLY A 670 31.06 -6.43 1.97
C GLY A 670 29.69 -5.80 1.66
N GLN A 671 29.19 -5.00 2.62
CA GLN A 671 27.95 -4.24 2.49
C GLN A 671 28.22 -2.73 2.47
N GLN A 672 27.73 -2.02 1.44
CA GLN A 672 27.68 -0.56 1.45
C GLN A 672 26.58 -0.05 2.43
N GLN A 673 26.39 1.27 2.46
CA GLN A 673 25.48 1.92 3.41
C GLN A 673 24.01 1.55 3.10
N ARG A 674 23.25 1.20 4.16
CA ARG A 674 21.83 0.79 4.11
C ARG A 674 21.51 -0.46 3.26
N ALA A 675 22.50 -1.29 2.93
CA ALA A 675 22.23 -2.57 2.27
C ALA A 675 21.57 -3.58 3.23
N ILE A 676 20.66 -4.41 2.70
CA ILE A 676 19.92 -5.43 3.45
C ILE A 676 20.19 -6.80 2.82
N ALA A 677 20.64 -7.77 3.62
CA ALA A 677 20.76 -9.19 3.28
C ALA A 677 20.09 -10.05 4.35
N ILE A 678 19.05 -10.81 3.99
CA ILE A 678 18.30 -11.68 4.92
C ILE A 678 18.09 -13.06 4.27
N GLY A 679 18.83 -14.06 4.71
CA GLY A 679 18.76 -15.44 4.22
C GLY A 679 20.12 -16.14 4.15
N TYR A 680 20.11 -17.46 3.98
CA TYR A 680 21.31 -18.26 3.73
C TYR A 680 22.00 -17.79 2.44
N LEU A 681 23.26 -17.31 2.53
CA LEU A 681 24.02 -16.74 1.42
C LEU A 681 23.31 -15.59 0.66
N ALA A 682 22.44 -14.82 1.33
CA ALA A 682 21.86 -13.61 0.75
C ALA A 682 22.92 -12.51 0.60
N GLY A 683 23.02 -11.86 -0.57
CA GLY A 683 23.96 -10.75 -0.78
C GLY A 683 25.45 -11.13 -0.60
N ASN A 684 25.81 -12.38 -0.87
CA ASN A 684 27.07 -13.00 -0.43
C ASN A 684 28.33 -12.28 -0.92
N TYR A 685 28.40 -11.92 -2.22
CA TYR A 685 29.66 -11.53 -2.87
C TYR A 685 29.89 -10.04 -3.19
N THR A 686 28.86 -9.17 -3.18
CA THR A 686 28.95 -7.70 -2.98
C THR A 686 27.54 -7.09 -2.95
N GLN A 687 27.26 -6.17 -2.02
CA GLN A 687 26.05 -5.34 -2.04
C GLN A 687 26.37 -3.84 -2.07
N ASN A 688 25.88 -3.15 -3.10
CA ASN A 688 25.99 -1.71 -3.22
C ASN A 688 25.01 -0.92 -2.31
N THR A 689 24.85 0.38 -2.53
CA THR A 689 24.11 1.29 -1.63
C THR A 689 22.60 1.09 -1.75
N ASN A 690 21.91 1.06 -0.61
CA ASN A 690 20.46 0.87 -0.49
C ASN A 690 19.90 -0.43 -1.14
N THR A 691 20.70 -1.46 -1.39
CA THR A 691 20.19 -2.71 -2.03
C THR A 691 19.45 -3.61 -1.05
N VAL A 692 18.60 -4.49 -1.60
CA VAL A 692 17.81 -5.45 -0.83
C VAL A 692 18.00 -6.86 -1.40
N ALA A 693 18.37 -7.81 -0.54
CA ALA A 693 18.44 -9.24 -0.83
C ALA A 693 17.73 -10.03 0.27
N ILE A 694 16.56 -10.61 0.00
CA ILE A 694 15.75 -11.34 1.00
C ILE A 694 15.36 -12.72 0.44
N GLY A 695 15.98 -13.77 0.96
CA GLY A 695 15.79 -15.15 0.53
C GLY A 695 17.10 -15.93 0.48
N SER A 696 17.02 -17.26 0.52
CA SER A 696 18.21 -18.11 0.35
C SER A 696 18.78 -17.94 -1.06
N GLN A 697 20.07 -17.59 -1.14
CA GLN A 697 20.81 -17.28 -2.36
C GLN A 697 20.22 -16.10 -3.19
N ALA A 698 19.48 -15.19 -2.56
CA ALA A 698 19.05 -13.93 -3.20
C ALA A 698 20.24 -12.97 -3.38
N GLY A 699 20.40 -12.36 -4.57
CA GLY A 699 21.46 -11.39 -4.85
C GLY A 699 22.89 -11.92 -4.62
N ASN A 700 23.11 -13.21 -4.86
CA ASN A 700 24.28 -13.97 -4.38
C ASN A 700 25.62 -13.44 -4.90
N THR A 701 25.79 -13.24 -6.21
CA THR A 701 27.09 -12.88 -6.81
C THR A 701 27.38 -11.38 -6.84
N GLY A 702 26.36 -10.52 -6.90
CA GLY A 702 26.55 -9.06 -6.89
C GLY A 702 25.28 -8.25 -7.20
N GLN A 703 25.07 -7.19 -6.41
CA GLN A 703 24.04 -6.17 -6.63
C GLN A 703 24.69 -4.79 -6.80
N GLN A 704 24.32 -4.05 -7.85
CA GLN A 704 24.63 -2.62 -8.02
C GLN A 704 23.64 -1.70 -7.27
N ASP A 705 23.74 -0.37 -7.37
CA ASP A 705 23.01 0.56 -6.48
C ASP A 705 21.47 0.41 -6.62
N SER A 706 20.78 0.45 -5.47
CA SER A 706 19.31 0.37 -5.34
C SER A 706 18.62 -0.87 -5.92
N ALA A 707 19.34 -1.94 -6.26
CA ALA A 707 18.75 -3.19 -6.76
C ALA A 707 18.00 -4.00 -5.67
N ILE A 708 16.96 -4.74 -6.08
CA ILE A 708 16.06 -5.52 -5.21
C ILE A 708 16.01 -6.98 -5.67
N ALA A 709 16.27 -7.92 -4.77
CA ALA A 709 16.10 -9.37 -4.95
C ALA A 709 15.32 -9.96 -3.76
N ILE A 710 14.14 -10.53 -4.00
CA ILE A 710 13.28 -11.12 -2.97
C ILE A 710 12.78 -12.50 -3.45
N GLY A 711 13.28 -13.58 -2.85
CA GLY A 711 12.90 -14.95 -3.17
C GLY A 711 14.07 -15.94 -3.14
N TYR A 712 13.78 -17.25 -3.25
CA TYR A 712 14.83 -18.26 -3.41
C TYR A 712 15.54 -18.06 -4.75
N ARG A 713 16.85 -17.78 -4.71
CA ARG A 713 17.68 -17.50 -5.90
C ARG A 713 17.16 -16.38 -6.81
N ALA A 714 16.47 -15.39 -6.25
CA ALA A 714 16.13 -14.16 -6.96
C ALA A 714 17.42 -13.35 -7.27
N GLY A 715 17.59 -12.88 -8.50
CA GLY A 715 18.76 -12.07 -8.90
C GLY A 715 20.11 -12.73 -8.61
N ASN A 716 20.21 -14.06 -8.76
CA ASN A 716 21.34 -14.86 -8.26
C ASN A 716 22.69 -14.48 -8.88
N ASP A 717 22.79 -14.38 -10.21
CA ASP A 717 24.08 -14.33 -10.91
C ASP A 717 24.56 -12.94 -11.37
N SER A 718 23.71 -11.90 -11.38
CA SER A 718 24.07 -10.45 -11.27
C SER A 718 22.83 -9.54 -11.41
N GLN A 719 22.81 -8.42 -10.67
CA GLN A 719 21.84 -7.32 -10.87
C GLN A 719 22.56 -5.98 -11.11
N LEU A 720 22.29 -5.33 -12.25
CA LEU A 720 22.72 -3.96 -12.51
C LEU A 720 21.81 -2.91 -11.83
N ASP A 721 22.20 -1.63 -11.88
CA ASP A 721 21.53 -0.53 -11.17
C ASP A 721 20.01 -0.52 -11.38
N ASN A 722 19.25 -0.33 -10.28
CA ASN A 722 17.79 -0.25 -10.23
C ASN A 722 17.02 -1.51 -10.71
N ALA A 723 17.66 -2.69 -10.88
CA ALA A 723 16.97 -3.92 -11.25
C ALA A 723 16.12 -4.50 -10.10
N VAL A 724 14.99 -5.14 -10.44
CA VAL A 724 14.04 -5.74 -9.49
C VAL A 724 13.78 -7.21 -9.83
N ALA A 725 13.96 -8.11 -8.87
CA ALA A 725 13.59 -9.53 -8.96
C ALA A 725 12.78 -9.94 -7.72
N ILE A 726 11.51 -10.29 -7.90
CA ILE A 726 10.60 -10.70 -6.81
C ILE A 726 9.92 -12.02 -7.18
N GLY A 727 10.41 -13.12 -6.61
CA GLY A 727 9.91 -14.47 -6.86
C GLY A 727 11.00 -15.53 -6.73
N LYS A 728 10.59 -16.79 -6.62
CA LYS A 728 11.50 -17.93 -6.72
C LYS A 728 12.11 -17.94 -8.13
N TYR A 729 13.44 -18.01 -8.21
CA TYR A 729 14.21 -17.92 -9.46
C TYR A 729 13.96 -16.67 -10.34
N ALA A 730 13.33 -15.60 -9.83
CA ALA A 730 13.12 -14.38 -10.61
C ALA A 730 14.47 -13.74 -11.00
N GLY A 731 14.67 -13.38 -12.27
CA GLY A 731 15.91 -12.75 -12.75
C GLY A 731 17.18 -13.55 -12.50
N ASN A 732 17.12 -14.89 -12.55
CA ASN A 732 18.16 -15.76 -12.00
C ASN A 732 19.56 -15.52 -12.61
N ARG A 733 19.66 -15.46 -13.94
CA ARG A 733 20.95 -15.59 -14.66
C ARG A 733 21.56 -14.30 -15.23
N SER A 734 20.86 -13.16 -15.16
CA SER A 734 21.39 -11.77 -15.22
C SER A 734 20.23 -10.79 -15.40
N GLN A 735 20.25 -9.66 -14.70
CA GLN A 735 19.38 -8.51 -14.99
C GLN A 735 20.19 -7.27 -15.37
N HIS A 736 19.92 -6.72 -16.56
CA HIS A 736 20.41 -5.40 -16.95
C HIS A 736 19.69 -4.27 -16.19
N SER A 737 20.20 -3.05 -16.32
CA SER A 737 19.69 -1.91 -15.56
C SER A 737 18.22 -1.62 -15.90
N GLY A 738 17.44 -1.28 -14.87
CA GLY A 738 16.02 -0.98 -14.97
C GLY A 738 15.12 -2.19 -15.31
N ALA A 739 15.65 -3.42 -15.37
CA ALA A 739 14.83 -4.61 -15.65
C ALA A 739 14.02 -5.07 -14.42
N VAL A 740 12.80 -5.55 -14.64
CA VAL A 740 11.82 -5.91 -13.60
C VAL A 740 11.28 -7.33 -13.85
N ALA A 741 11.45 -8.23 -12.89
CA ALA A 741 10.94 -9.60 -12.93
C ALA A 741 10.14 -9.93 -11.66
N ILE A 742 8.85 -10.25 -11.81
CA ILE A 742 7.94 -10.52 -10.68
C ILE A 742 7.15 -11.82 -10.95
N GLY A 743 7.54 -12.92 -10.32
CA GLY A 743 6.91 -14.25 -10.48
C GLY A 743 7.87 -15.43 -10.30
N ASP A 744 7.34 -16.65 -10.24
CA ASP A 744 8.17 -17.87 -10.23
C ASP A 744 8.81 -18.08 -11.61
N SER A 745 10.14 -18.13 -11.64
CA SER A 745 10.98 -18.15 -12.85
C SER A 745 10.69 -17.00 -13.84
N ALA A 746 10.22 -15.84 -13.36
CA ALA A 746 10.05 -14.65 -14.20
C ALA A 746 11.42 -14.11 -14.65
N GLY A 747 11.60 -13.87 -15.95
CA GLY A 747 12.84 -13.32 -16.51
C GLY A 747 14.08 -14.17 -16.21
N TYR A 748 13.93 -15.50 -16.16
CA TYR A 748 14.91 -16.44 -15.59
C TYR A 748 16.29 -16.34 -16.24
N GLU A 749 16.33 -16.29 -17.58
CA GLU A 749 17.53 -16.08 -18.40
C GLU A 749 17.39 -14.84 -19.30
N GLY A 750 18.45 -14.02 -19.39
CA GLY A 750 18.62 -13.08 -20.50
C GLY A 750 17.78 -11.79 -20.49
N GLN A 751 17.45 -11.21 -19.33
CA GLN A 751 16.82 -9.88 -19.29
C GLN A 751 17.78 -8.77 -19.76
N GLN A 752 17.43 -8.12 -20.87
CA GLN A 752 18.06 -6.87 -21.32
C GLN A 752 17.47 -5.63 -20.62
N GLY A 753 18.04 -4.44 -20.91
CA GLY A 753 17.70 -3.19 -20.22
C GLY A 753 16.22 -2.81 -20.37
N ASN A 754 15.63 -2.28 -19.30
CA ASN A 754 14.23 -1.87 -19.20
C ASN A 754 13.18 -2.97 -19.53
N ALA A 755 13.56 -4.25 -19.58
CA ALA A 755 12.60 -5.34 -19.81
C ALA A 755 11.74 -5.61 -18.56
N VAL A 756 10.46 -5.93 -18.75
CA VAL A 756 9.48 -6.15 -17.67
C VAL A 756 8.81 -7.51 -17.85
N ALA A 757 9.04 -8.45 -16.95
CA ALA A 757 8.30 -9.72 -16.83
C ALA A 757 7.46 -9.72 -15.54
N ILE A 758 6.14 -9.84 -15.66
CA ILE A 758 5.23 -9.97 -14.52
C ILE A 758 4.33 -11.19 -14.76
N GLY A 759 4.52 -12.22 -13.94
CA GLY A 759 3.86 -13.52 -14.09
C GLY A 759 4.78 -14.68 -13.79
N ALA A 760 4.22 -15.80 -13.34
CA ALA A 760 4.95 -17.06 -13.33
C ALA A 760 5.26 -17.47 -14.78
N LEU A 761 6.50 -17.90 -15.05
CA LEU A 761 6.96 -18.27 -16.40
C LEU A 761 6.84 -17.14 -17.46
N ALA A 762 6.85 -15.87 -17.05
CA ALA A 762 7.01 -14.72 -17.95
C ALA A 762 8.48 -14.53 -18.35
N GLY A 763 8.81 -14.53 -19.63
CA GLY A 763 10.15 -14.19 -20.13
C GLY A 763 11.27 -15.15 -19.71
N VAL A 764 10.99 -16.46 -19.64
CA VAL A 764 11.93 -17.47 -19.10
C VAL A 764 13.28 -17.49 -19.83
N TYR A 765 13.28 -17.42 -21.17
CA TYR A 765 14.51 -17.59 -21.97
C TYR A 765 14.91 -16.39 -22.84
N ASN A 766 13.96 -15.52 -23.19
CA ASN A 766 14.20 -14.36 -24.06
C ASN A 766 13.41 -13.13 -23.57
N GLN A 767 14.14 -12.06 -23.22
CA GLN A 767 13.60 -10.71 -23.03
C GLN A 767 14.55 -9.65 -23.59
N GLU A 768 14.27 -9.25 -24.83
CA GLU A 768 14.93 -8.15 -25.54
C GLU A 768 14.68 -6.79 -24.84
N ALA A 769 15.52 -5.80 -25.12
CA ALA A 769 15.45 -4.51 -24.45
C ALA A 769 14.08 -3.81 -24.62
N ASN A 770 13.60 -3.19 -23.55
CA ASN A 770 12.32 -2.49 -23.46
C ASN A 770 11.07 -3.36 -23.75
N THR A 771 11.16 -4.70 -23.68
CA THR A 771 10.00 -5.59 -23.84
C THR A 771 9.15 -5.66 -22.56
N ILE A 772 7.84 -5.86 -22.72
CA ILE A 772 6.90 -6.09 -21.60
C ILE A 772 6.20 -7.42 -21.80
N ILE A 773 6.27 -8.32 -20.82
CA ILE A 773 5.63 -9.64 -20.81
C ILE A 773 4.75 -9.78 -19.56
N LEU A 774 3.44 -9.91 -19.77
CA LEU A 774 2.45 -10.16 -18.71
C LEU A 774 1.89 -11.58 -18.85
N ASN A 775 2.08 -12.43 -17.83
CA ASN A 775 1.70 -13.83 -17.88
C ASN A 775 0.87 -14.30 -16.68
N ALA A 776 -0.36 -14.74 -16.95
CA ALA A 776 -1.25 -15.41 -16.01
C ALA A 776 -1.81 -16.74 -16.57
N SER A 777 -1.23 -17.31 -17.63
CA SER A 777 -1.74 -18.56 -18.24
C SER A 777 -1.30 -19.83 -17.51
N GLY A 778 -0.23 -19.75 -16.71
CA GLY A 778 0.42 -20.92 -16.10
C GLY A 778 1.29 -21.74 -17.08
N THR A 779 1.48 -21.25 -18.31
CA THR A 779 2.41 -21.79 -19.32
C THR A 779 3.53 -20.79 -19.58
N GLU A 780 4.65 -21.21 -20.17
CA GLU A 780 5.70 -20.26 -20.56
C GLU A 780 5.21 -19.26 -21.63
N VAL A 781 5.65 -18.01 -21.50
CA VAL A 781 5.45 -16.93 -22.49
C VAL A 781 6.78 -16.19 -22.62
N ASN A 782 7.39 -16.24 -23.79
CA ASN A 782 8.72 -15.67 -24.07
C ASN A 782 8.63 -14.60 -25.17
N GLY A 783 9.61 -13.68 -25.20
CA GLY A 783 9.78 -12.78 -26.34
C GLY A 783 10.42 -13.49 -27.53
N GLU A 784 10.20 -12.93 -28.73
CA GLU A 784 10.90 -13.36 -29.94
C GLU A 784 12.28 -12.69 -30.04
N VAL A 785 13.27 -13.44 -30.53
CA VAL A 785 14.68 -12.98 -30.57
C VAL A 785 14.82 -11.80 -31.53
N GLY A 786 15.49 -10.73 -31.07
CA GLY A 786 15.71 -9.49 -31.80
C GLY A 786 14.52 -8.51 -31.84
N GLN A 787 13.39 -8.81 -31.19
CA GLN A 787 12.22 -7.92 -31.13
C GLN A 787 12.23 -7.02 -29.88
N THR A 788 13.03 -5.95 -29.91
CA THR A 788 13.03 -4.91 -28.87
C THR A 788 11.72 -4.10 -28.87
N GLY A 789 11.27 -3.65 -27.69
CA GLY A 789 10.04 -2.84 -27.54
C GLY A 789 8.70 -3.58 -27.67
N SER A 790 8.70 -4.91 -27.86
CA SER A 790 7.48 -5.71 -27.99
C SER A 790 6.69 -5.88 -26.68
N PHE A 791 5.36 -5.88 -26.79
CA PHE A 791 4.42 -6.22 -25.71
C PHE A 791 3.80 -7.61 -25.95
N TYR A 792 3.93 -8.50 -24.98
CA TYR A 792 3.33 -9.84 -24.96
C TYR A 792 2.44 -9.99 -23.73
N VAL A 793 1.23 -10.52 -23.91
CA VAL A 793 0.27 -10.74 -22.81
C VAL A 793 -0.50 -12.04 -23.00
N ALA A 794 -0.60 -12.85 -21.94
CA ALA A 794 -1.43 -14.05 -21.93
C ALA A 794 -2.03 -14.34 -20.54
N PRO A 795 -3.26 -14.90 -20.47
CA PRO A 795 -4.17 -15.13 -21.57
C PRO A 795 -4.91 -13.85 -21.99
N VAL A 796 -5.17 -13.68 -23.29
CA VAL A 796 -6.16 -12.71 -23.79
C VAL A 796 -7.44 -13.46 -24.12
N ARG A 797 -8.57 -13.03 -23.56
CA ARG A 797 -9.87 -13.67 -23.81
C ARG A 797 -10.35 -13.33 -25.22
N SER A 798 -10.44 -14.34 -26.09
CA SER A 798 -11.09 -14.19 -27.39
C SER A 798 -12.55 -13.74 -27.21
N ALA A 799 -12.93 -12.66 -27.89
CA ALA A 799 -14.24 -12.03 -27.78
C ALA A 799 -14.62 -11.35 -29.09
N THR A 800 -15.86 -11.51 -29.53
CA THR A 800 -16.40 -10.85 -30.72
C THR A 800 -16.71 -9.38 -30.43
N SER A 801 -15.71 -8.51 -30.63
CA SER A 801 -15.78 -7.06 -30.46
C SER A 801 -15.76 -6.36 -31.83
N SER A 802 -16.60 -5.33 -32.01
CA SER A 802 -16.49 -4.40 -33.14
C SER A 802 -15.51 -3.25 -32.88
N ASN A 803 -14.92 -3.17 -31.68
CA ASN A 803 -13.85 -2.24 -31.36
C ASN A 803 -12.51 -2.99 -31.45
N VAL A 804 -11.56 -2.41 -32.18
CA VAL A 804 -10.19 -2.91 -32.30
C VAL A 804 -9.32 -2.19 -31.28
N LEU A 805 -8.38 -2.92 -30.68
CA LEU A 805 -7.40 -2.35 -29.77
C LEU A 805 -6.37 -1.55 -30.59
N GLY A 806 -6.29 -0.25 -30.35
CA GLY A 806 -5.36 0.65 -31.01
C GLY A 806 -4.15 0.95 -30.13
N TYR A 807 -3.02 1.28 -30.76
CA TYR A 807 -1.90 1.94 -30.11
C TYR A 807 -1.66 3.27 -30.81
N ASP A 808 -1.72 4.37 -30.06
CA ASP A 808 -1.36 5.69 -30.53
C ASP A 808 0.16 5.92 -30.32
N PRO A 809 0.96 6.05 -31.40
CA PRO A 809 2.40 6.23 -31.28
C PRO A 809 2.82 7.62 -30.79
N ASP A 810 1.96 8.64 -30.89
CA ASP A 810 2.28 10.01 -30.48
C ASP A 810 2.03 10.23 -28.98
N THR A 811 1.04 9.55 -28.40
CA THR A 811 0.73 9.60 -26.95
C THR A 811 1.20 8.37 -26.16
N SER A 812 1.59 7.29 -26.85
CA SER A 812 1.82 5.96 -26.28
C SER A 812 0.59 5.32 -25.58
N GLU A 813 -0.63 5.78 -25.89
CA GLU A 813 -1.86 5.21 -25.32
C GLU A 813 -2.27 3.91 -26.05
N ILE A 814 -2.53 2.84 -25.29
CA ILE A 814 -3.34 1.71 -25.78
C ILE A 814 -4.80 2.10 -25.60
N THR A 815 -5.46 2.37 -26.72
CA THR A 815 -6.84 2.86 -26.78
C THR A 815 -7.75 1.85 -27.50
N TYR A 816 -9.02 2.18 -27.71
CA TYR A 816 -9.87 1.42 -28.63
C TYR A 816 -10.53 2.36 -29.63
N TYR A 817 -10.55 1.95 -30.90
CA TYR A 817 -11.39 2.59 -31.91
C TYR A 817 -12.46 1.60 -32.37
N ALA A 818 -13.63 2.14 -32.72
CA ALA A 818 -14.59 1.36 -33.49
C ALA A 818 -13.93 0.93 -34.80
N ALA A 819 -14.16 -0.32 -35.23
CA ALA A 819 -13.75 -0.81 -36.53
C ALA A 819 -14.51 -0.06 -37.63
N THR A 820 -13.99 1.12 -38.00
CA THR A 820 -14.31 1.73 -39.29
C THR A 820 -13.84 0.73 -40.33
N VAL A 821 -14.76 0.06 -41.01
CA VAL A 821 -14.45 -1.06 -41.91
C VAL A 821 -13.60 -0.52 -43.06
N GLY A 822 -12.28 -0.72 -42.97
CA GLY A 822 -11.33 0.28 -43.44
C GLY A 822 -9.91 -0.27 -43.60
N ALA A 823 -9.78 -1.30 -44.43
CA ALA A 823 -8.53 -1.76 -45.05
C ALA A 823 -7.42 -2.31 -44.12
N ALA A 824 -7.56 -3.58 -43.72
CA ALA A 824 -6.43 -4.51 -43.62
C ALA A 824 -6.88 -5.99 -43.72
N GLY A 825 -7.15 -6.49 -44.93
CA GLY A 825 -7.23 -7.94 -45.21
C GLY A 825 -8.58 -8.51 -45.66
N ASP A 826 -9.70 -7.83 -45.41
CA ASP A 826 -11.00 -8.26 -45.97
C ASP A 826 -11.04 -8.07 -47.50
N PRO A 827 -11.71 -8.98 -48.25
CA PRO A 827 -11.97 -8.77 -49.68
C PRO A 827 -12.84 -7.51 -49.87
N PRO A 828 -12.81 -6.88 -51.06
CA PRO A 828 -13.65 -5.72 -51.33
C PRO A 828 -15.12 -6.04 -51.12
N THR A 829 -15.93 -5.02 -50.83
CA THR A 829 -17.40 -5.06 -50.91
C THR A 829 -17.89 -5.13 -52.37
N SER A 830 -17.28 -6.02 -53.15
CA SER A 830 -17.61 -6.29 -54.54
C SER A 830 -19.00 -6.91 -54.61
N ILE A 831 -19.99 -6.05 -54.84
CA ILE A 831 -21.31 -6.46 -55.28
C ILE A 831 -21.11 -7.25 -56.58
N CYS A 832 -21.31 -8.56 -56.55
CA CYS A 832 -21.00 -9.45 -57.68
C CYS A 832 -21.94 -10.66 -57.77
N ALA A 833 -21.99 -11.28 -58.94
CA ALA A 833 -22.64 -12.57 -59.16
C ALA A 833 -22.06 -13.29 -60.39
N THR A 834 -22.16 -14.61 -60.38
CA THR A 834 -21.83 -15.49 -61.51
C THR A 834 -23.04 -16.35 -61.86
N ALA A 835 -23.50 -16.28 -63.11
CA ALA A 835 -24.52 -17.20 -63.66
C ALA A 835 -23.90 -18.06 -64.75
N ARG A 836 -24.24 -19.36 -64.79
CA ARG A 836 -23.69 -20.31 -65.77
C ARG A 836 -24.77 -21.19 -66.40
N SER A 837 -24.39 -21.93 -67.43
CA SER A 837 -25.22 -23.00 -67.99
C SER A 837 -24.48 -24.33 -67.96
N THR A 838 -25.11 -25.36 -67.41
CA THR A 838 -24.71 -26.78 -67.52
C THR A 838 -25.29 -27.41 -68.79
N ALA A 839 -26.49 -26.96 -69.21
CA ALA A 839 -27.12 -27.33 -70.46
C ALA A 839 -26.51 -26.58 -71.67
N SER A 840 -26.62 -27.18 -72.86
CA SER A 840 -26.21 -26.57 -74.14
C SER A 840 -27.38 -25.82 -74.80
N GLN A 841 -27.11 -24.65 -75.37
CA GLN A 841 -28.11 -23.84 -76.08
C GLN A 841 -27.88 -23.87 -77.60
N SER A 842 -28.91 -24.26 -78.35
CA SER A 842 -28.89 -24.34 -79.82
C SER A 842 -29.60 -23.14 -80.43
N PHE A 843 -28.89 -22.35 -81.23
CA PHE A 843 -29.39 -21.11 -81.82
C PHE A 843 -29.85 -21.30 -83.27
N THR A 844 -30.90 -20.57 -83.67
CA THR A 844 -31.35 -20.52 -85.07
C THR A 844 -30.58 -19.45 -85.86
N ALA A 845 -30.45 -19.60 -87.18
CA ALA A 845 -29.74 -18.63 -88.01
C ALA A 845 -30.45 -17.27 -88.03
N ASN A 846 -29.70 -16.20 -87.76
CA ASN A 846 -30.15 -14.82 -87.83
C ASN A 846 -31.32 -14.47 -86.89
N THR A 847 -31.59 -15.30 -85.88
CA THR A 847 -32.50 -14.98 -84.77
C THR A 847 -31.70 -14.42 -83.60
N SER A 848 -32.19 -13.34 -83.00
CA SER A 848 -31.68 -12.82 -81.72
C SER A 848 -32.29 -13.62 -80.58
N GLU A 849 -31.46 -14.21 -79.72
CA GLU A 849 -31.89 -15.05 -78.59
C GLU A 849 -31.18 -14.61 -77.31
N ASN A 850 -31.88 -14.69 -76.16
CA ASN A 850 -31.26 -14.47 -74.85
C ASN A 850 -30.40 -15.68 -74.49
N ILE A 851 -29.22 -15.45 -73.91
CA ILE A 851 -28.37 -16.52 -73.40
C ILE A 851 -28.97 -17.04 -72.09
N GLN A 852 -29.18 -18.35 -72.00
CA GLN A 852 -29.84 -18.97 -70.85
C GLN A 852 -28.82 -19.37 -69.79
N HIS A 853 -29.23 -19.24 -68.53
CA HIS A 853 -28.49 -19.68 -67.35
C HIS A 853 -29.37 -20.66 -66.55
N ASP A 854 -28.81 -21.77 -66.08
CA ASP A 854 -29.52 -22.79 -65.27
C ASP A 854 -29.05 -22.82 -63.81
N GLU A 855 -27.80 -22.41 -63.55
CA GLU A 855 -27.21 -22.29 -62.22
C GLU A 855 -26.69 -20.88 -61.92
N VAL A 856 -26.75 -20.49 -60.64
CA VAL A 856 -26.21 -19.23 -60.10
C VAL A 856 -25.31 -19.57 -58.91
N ASP A 857 -24.05 -19.16 -59.00
CA ASP A 857 -23.02 -19.36 -57.98
C ASP A 857 -22.57 -18.00 -57.43
N PHE A 858 -22.25 -17.95 -56.13
CA PHE A 858 -21.65 -16.79 -55.44
C PHE A 858 -22.31 -15.43 -55.70
N ALA A 859 -23.64 -15.35 -55.53
CA ALA A 859 -24.37 -14.09 -55.55
C ALA A 859 -24.12 -13.26 -54.27
N TYR A 860 -23.22 -12.27 -54.35
CA TYR A 860 -23.02 -11.25 -53.32
C TYR A 860 -23.68 -9.94 -53.76
N GLY A 861 -24.97 -9.80 -53.47
CA GLY A 861 -25.72 -8.55 -53.63
C GLY A 861 -26.32 -8.30 -55.01
N ILE A 862 -25.82 -8.90 -56.09
CA ILE A 862 -26.53 -8.91 -57.39
C ILE A 862 -27.43 -10.15 -57.44
N THR A 863 -28.72 -9.98 -57.74
CA THR A 863 -29.62 -11.11 -58.00
C THR A 863 -29.42 -11.58 -59.43
N ALA A 864 -29.26 -12.88 -59.67
CA ALA A 864 -29.30 -13.46 -61.01
C ALA A 864 -30.49 -14.43 -61.12
N THR A 865 -31.15 -14.44 -62.28
CA THR A 865 -32.34 -15.26 -62.55
C THR A 865 -32.07 -16.26 -63.68
N THR A 866 -32.67 -17.45 -63.56
CA THR A 866 -32.42 -18.58 -64.47
C THR A 866 -33.54 -18.78 -65.51
N GLY A 867 -33.26 -19.61 -66.51
CA GLY A 867 -34.19 -19.97 -67.59
C GLY A 867 -34.20 -19.01 -68.79
N PRO A 868 -35.18 -19.13 -69.71
CA PRO A 868 -35.19 -18.43 -71.00
C PRO A 868 -35.14 -16.90 -70.91
N THR A 869 -35.70 -16.33 -69.85
CA THR A 869 -35.75 -14.86 -69.62
C THR A 869 -34.61 -14.35 -68.74
N GLY A 870 -33.69 -15.21 -68.31
CA GLY A 870 -32.68 -14.93 -67.27
C GLY A 870 -31.92 -13.61 -67.46
N TYR A 871 -31.76 -12.89 -66.36
CA TYR A 871 -31.13 -11.58 -66.24
C TYR A 871 -30.42 -11.41 -64.89
N PHE A 872 -29.50 -10.44 -64.82
CA PHE A 872 -28.94 -9.90 -63.57
C PHE A 872 -29.70 -8.64 -63.16
N GLU A 873 -30.13 -8.56 -61.90
CA GLU A 873 -30.84 -7.40 -61.33
C GLU A 873 -29.87 -6.54 -60.50
N VAL A 874 -29.78 -5.26 -60.86
CA VAL A 874 -28.82 -4.33 -60.25
C VAL A 874 -29.32 -3.84 -58.89
N PRO A 875 -28.60 -4.08 -57.77
CA PRO A 875 -29.08 -3.69 -56.44
C PRO A 875 -28.97 -2.19 -56.13
N SER A 876 -28.09 -1.46 -56.82
CA SER A 876 -27.81 -0.05 -56.55
C SER A 876 -27.11 0.61 -57.75
N ALA A 877 -27.37 1.89 -57.99
CA ALA A 877 -26.81 2.60 -59.14
C ALA A 877 -25.26 2.67 -59.10
N GLY A 878 -24.60 2.49 -60.24
CA GLY A 878 -23.14 2.56 -60.35
C GLY A 878 -22.57 1.98 -61.63
N VAL A 879 -21.24 1.93 -61.72
CA VAL A 879 -20.53 1.35 -62.86
C VAL A 879 -20.24 -0.12 -62.60
N TYR A 880 -20.68 -0.96 -63.53
CA TYR A 880 -20.55 -2.41 -63.50
C TYR A 880 -19.65 -2.93 -64.62
N LYS A 881 -18.85 -3.95 -64.29
CA LYS A 881 -18.05 -4.75 -65.21
C LYS A 881 -18.77 -6.08 -65.44
N ILE A 882 -19.14 -6.33 -66.68
CA ILE A 882 -19.93 -7.49 -67.13
C ILE A 882 -19.06 -8.30 -68.09
N ILE A 883 -18.93 -9.60 -67.84
CA ILE A 883 -18.00 -10.50 -68.53
C ILE A 883 -18.76 -11.76 -68.95
N PRO A 884 -19.42 -11.78 -70.13
CA PRO A 884 -19.93 -13.00 -70.72
C PRO A 884 -18.81 -13.78 -71.41
N SER A 885 -18.70 -15.05 -71.05
CA SER A 885 -17.78 -16.05 -71.59
C SER A 885 -18.55 -17.25 -72.11
N LEU A 886 -18.28 -17.67 -73.35
CA LEU A 886 -19.08 -18.66 -74.09
C LEU A 886 -18.17 -19.64 -74.83
N GLN A 887 -18.53 -20.93 -74.87
CA GLN A 887 -17.86 -21.93 -75.69
C GLN A 887 -18.78 -22.41 -76.83
N ILE A 888 -18.39 -22.12 -78.07
CA ILE A 888 -19.17 -22.46 -79.28
C ILE A 888 -18.62 -23.68 -80.02
N ASN A 889 -19.52 -24.48 -80.56
CA ASN A 889 -19.27 -25.55 -81.52
C ASN A 889 -20.24 -25.39 -82.72
N PRO A 890 -19.80 -24.80 -83.84
CA PRO A 890 -20.68 -24.41 -84.93
C PRO A 890 -20.68 -25.40 -86.10
N THR A 891 -21.88 -25.72 -86.63
CA THR A 891 -22.05 -26.47 -87.88
C THR A 891 -21.98 -25.55 -89.12
N GLY A 892 -20.90 -24.77 -89.24
CA GLY A 892 -20.64 -23.93 -90.40
C GLY A 892 -19.53 -22.90 -90.16
N ASN A 893 -19.06 -22.27 -91.23
CA ASN A 893 -18.25 -21.05 -91.13
C ASN A 893 -19.20 -19.85 -91.05
N GLY A 894 -18.95 -18.93 -90.12
CA GLY A 894 -19.88 -17.82 -89.87
C GLY A 894 -19.37 -16.84 -88.83
N HIS A 895 -20.29 -16.09 -88.23
CA HIS A 895 -20.01 -15.27 -87.06
C HIS A 895 -21.16 -15.33 -86.04
N ILE A 896 -20.83 -15.09 -84.78
CA ILE A 896 -21.80 -14.81 -83.71
C ILE A 896 -21.67 -13.34 -83.31
N HIS A 897 -22.80 -12.65 -83.26
CA HIS A 897 -22.92 -11.32 -82.67
C HIS A 897 -23.43 -11.48 -81.23
N VAL A 898 -22.77 -10.86 -80.26
CA VAL A 898 -23.12 -10.90 -78.83
C VAL A 898 -23.18 -9.47 -78.30
N TRP A 899 -24.26 -9.10 -77.62
CA TRP A 899 -24.48 -7.76 -77.07
C TRP A 899 -25.30 -7.80 -75.78
N LEU A 900 -25.42 -6.66 -75.10
CA LEU A 900 -26.26 -6.55 -73.90
C LEU A 900 -27.61 -5.91 -74.21
N LYS A 901 -28.62 -6.31 -73.43
CA LYS A 901 -29.84 -5.54 -73.22
C LYS A 901 -29.97 -5.13 -71.76
N VAL A 902 -30.52 -3.95 -71.52
CA VAL A 902 -30.98 -3.48 -70.21
C VAL A 902 -32.47 -3.22 -70.31
N ASN A 903 -33.25 -3.78 -69.39
CA ASN A 903 -34.72 -3.65 -69.35
C ASN A 903 -35.40 -3.99 -70.70
N GLY A 904 -34.84 -4.97 -71.41
CA GLY A 904 -35.30 -5.41 -72.74
C GLY A 904 -34.88 -4.53 -73.93
N THR A 905 -34.20 -3.40 -73.71
CA THR A 905 -33.67 -2.52 -74.77
C THR A 905 -32.18 -2.80 -75.04
N ASN A 906 -31.76 -2.79 -76.31
CA ASN A 906 -30.35 -2.95 -76.70
C ASN A 906 -29.47 -1.84 -76.10
N VAL A 907 -28.28 -2.18 -75.63
CA VAL A 907 -27.28 -1.21 -75.18
C VAL A 907 -26.28 -0.93 -76.31
N ASP A 908 -26.22 0.32 -76.76
CA ASP A 908 -25.31 0.76 -77.81
C ASP A 908 -23.83 0.47 -77.46
N ASN A 909 -23.03 0.20 -78.49
CA ASN A 909 -21.59 -0.12 -78.39
C ASN A 909 -21.21 -1.37 -77.58
N THR A 910 -22.18 -2.18 -77.11
CA THR A 910 -21.90 -3.48 -76.46
C THR A 910 -21.76 -4.66 -77.44
N GLY A 911 -22.06 -4.43 -78.72
CA GLY A 911 -22.04 -5.46 -79.77
C GLY A 911 -20.65 -5.91 -80.17
N THR A 912 -20.33 -7.18 -79.89
CA THR A 912 -19.08 -7.85 -80.27
C THR A 912 -19.37 -8.92 -81.32
N TYR A 913 -18.57 -8.97 -82.39
CA TYR A 913 -18.65 -9.99 -83.43
C TYR A 913 -17.44 -10.94 -83.35
N LEU A 914 -17.68 -12.25 -83.26
CA LEU A 914 -16.66 -13.29 -83.36
C LEU A 914 -16.89 -14.16 -84.60
N ALA A 915 -15.89 -14.27 -85.47
CA ALA A 915 -15.93 -15.16 -86.63
C ALA A 915 -15.42 -16.56 -86.30
N PHE A 916 -16.18 -17.59 -86.66
CA PHE A 916 -15.93 -18.99 -86.30
C PHE A 916 -15.85 -19.92 -87.51
N LYS A 917 -15.24 -21.11 -87.33
CA LYS A 917 -15.11 -22.15 -88.36
C LYS A 917 -15.83 -23.44 -87.98
N ASN A 918 -16.33 -24.14 -89.00
CA ASN A 918 -17.04 -25.40 -88.89
C ASN A 918 -16.21 -26.48 -88.17
N GLY A 919 -16.69 -26.96 -87.02
CA GLY A 919 -16.06 -28.05 -86.26
C GLY A 919 -14.81 -27.67 -85.45
N GLU A 920 -14.46 -26.39 -85.36
CA GLU A 920 -13.48 -25.90 -84.37
C GLU A 920 -14.23 -25.42 -83.12
N TYR A 921 -13.95 -25.99 -81.95
CA TYR A 921 -14.38 -25.38 -80.68
C TYR A 921 -13.68 -24.04 -80.50
N GLN A 922 -14.44 -22.99 -80.18
CA GLN A 922 -13.89 -21.66 -79.89
C GLN A 922 -14.44 -21.14 -78.55
N VAL A 923 -13.56 -20.48 -77.79
CA VAL A 923 -13.93 -19.82 -76.53
C VAL A 923 -13.92 -18.31 -76.76
N PHE A 924 -15.00 -17.68 -76.36
CA PHE A 924 -15.21 -16.23 -76.38
C PHE A 924 -15.23 -15.71 -74.94
N THR A 925 -14.62 -14.56 -74.71
CA THR A 925 -14.83 -13.71 -73.53
C THR A 925 -14.76 -12.27 -74.02
N THR A 926 -15.69 -11.42 -73.59
CA THR A 926 -15.59 -9.96 -73.75
C THR A 926 -15.78 -9.30 -72.39
N GLU A 927 -15.25 -8.07 -72.25
CA GLU A 927 -15.40 -7.26 -71.04
C GLU A 927 -16.15 -5.98 -71.39
N ILE A 928 -17.26 -5.75 -70.71
CA ILE A 928 -18.17 -4.62 -70.98
C ILE A 928 -18.32 -3.82 -69.69
N LEU A 929 -18.05 -2.51 -69.78
CA LEU A 929 -18.24 -1.55 -68.70
C LEU A 929 -19.54 -0.77 -68.98
N LEU A 930 -20.45 -0.74 -68.02
CA LEU A 930 -21.76 -0.13 -68.16
C LEU A 930 -22.20 0.56 -66.87
N GLU A 931 -22.69 1.79 -66.98
CA GLU A 931 -23.33 2.48 -65.86
C GLU A 931 -24.81 2.10 -65.83
N LEU A 932 -25.29 1.71 -64.65
CA LEU A 932 -26.61 1.11 -64.43
C LEU A 932 -27.29 1.75 -63.22
N GLN A 933 -28.62 1.69 -63.19
CA GLN A 933 -29.48 2.15 -62.11
C GLN A 933 -30.00 1.00 -61.25
N ALA A 934 -30.52 1.31 -60.06
CA ALA A 934 -31.10 0.30 -59.19
C ALA A 934 -32.35 -0.34 -59.85
N ASN A 935 -32.45 -1.66 -59.77
CA ASN A 935 -33.43 -2.55 -60.38
C ASN A 935 -33.33 -2.68 -61.92
N ASP A 936 -32.24 -2.24 -62.55
CA ASP A 936 -31.98 -2.54 -63.97
C ASP A 936 -31.77 -4.04 -64.19
N GLN A 937 -32.43 -4.59 -65.21
CA GLN A 937 -32.34 -6.00 -65.61
C GLN A 937 -31.40 -6.16 -66.81
N VAL A 938 -30.19 -6.67 -66.56
CA VAL A 938 -29.16 -6.90 -67.59
C VAL A 938 -29.27 -8.31 -68.18
N GLN A 939 -29.39 -8.38 -69.50
CA GLN A 939 -29.46 -9.63 -70.28
C GLN A 939 -28.32 -9.69 -71.30
N VAL A 940 -27.78 -10.88 -71.55
CA VAL A 940 -26.80 -11.13 -72.62
C VAL A 940 -27.53 -11.78 -73.80
N TRP A 941 -27.46 -11.15 -74.97
CA TRP A 941 -28.13 -11.62 -76.18
C TRP A 941 -27.11 -12.03 -77.24
N ALA A 942 -27.46 -13.05 -78.02
CA ALA A 942 -26.63 -13.57 -79.10
C ALA A 942 -27.43 -13.84 -80.39
N GLN A 943 -26.74 -13.83 -81.52
CA GLN A 943 -27.28 -14.12 -82.85
C GLN A 943 -26.20 -14.68 -83.76
N PRO A 944 -26.30 -15.95 -84.22
CA PRO A 944 -25.36 -16.52 -85.17
C PRO A 944 -25.79 -16.25 -86.63
N SER A 945 -24.82 -16.22 -87.54
CA SER A 945 -25.07 -16.11 -88.98
C SER A 945 -25.43 -17.44 -89.66
N VAL A 946 -25.29 -18.59 -88.97
CA VAL A 946 -25.58 -19.94 -89.51
C VAL A 946 -26.32 -20.83 -88.51
N THR A 947 -27.19 -21.71 -89.03
CA THR A 947 -28.02 -22.63 -88.26
C THR A 947 -27.17 -23.73 -87.62
N GLY A 948 -27.51 -24.16 -86.39
CA GLY A 948 -26.75 -25.19 -85.69
C GLY A 948 -25.45 -24.67 -85.08
N SER A 949 -25.39 -23.36 -84.80
CA SER A 949 -24.43 -22.80 -83.87
C SER A 949 -24.89 -23.18 -82.45
N ILE A 950 -24.15 -24.08 -81.79
CA ILE A 950 -24.47 -24.55 -80.44
C ILE A 950 -23.45 -23.95 -79.47
N ILE A 951 -23.92 -23.35 -78.38
CA ILE A 951 -23.07 -23.06 -77.21
C ILE A 951 -23.12 -24.32 -76.33
N GLN A 952 -21.96 -24.94 -76.12
CA GLN A 952 -21.85 -26.32 -75.66
C GLN A 952 -20.97 -26.45 -74.41
N TYR A 953 -21.44 -27.25 -73.44
CA TYR A 953 -20.66 -27.66 -72.27
C TYR A 953 -19.73 -28.85 -72.61
N ILE A 954 -18.45 -28.76 -72.25
CA ILE A 954 -17.54 -29.92 -72.25
C ILE A 954 -17.63 -30.62 -70.89
N ALA A 955 -18.44 -31.68 -70.85
CA ALA A 955 -18.43 -32.64 -69.75
C ALA A 955 -17.17 -33.53 -69.80
N ALA A 956 -16.59 -33.84 -68.63
CA ALA A 956 -15.50 -34.79 -68.52
C ALA A 956 -15.97 -36.25 -68.75
N GLY A 957 -16.09 -36.66 -70.01
CA GLY A 957 -16.60 -38.00 -70.35
C GLY A 957 -16.52 -38.39 -71.83
N GLY A 958 -15.31 -38.72 -72.32
CA GLY A 958 -15.16 -39.40 -73.62
C GLY A 958 -13.92 -39.04 -74.43
N THR A 959 -12.76 -39.62 -74.07
CA THR A 959 -11.58 -39.81 -74.94
C THR A 959 -11.20 -38.64 -75.87
N ALA A 960 -10.80 -37.51 -75.29
CA ALA A 960 -9.95 -36.51 -75.94
C ALA A 960 -8.67 -36.33 -75.09
N PRO A 961 -7.48 -36.18 -75.69
CA PRO A 961 -6.25 -35.97 -74.94
C PRO A 961 -6.11 -34.53 -74.43
N ASN A 962 -5.37 -34.38 -73.32
CA ASN A 962 -4.87 -33.17 -72.65
C ASN A 962 -5.66 -32.71 -71.41
N ASP A 963 -4.93 -32.55 -70.30
CA ASP A 963 -5.43 -32.32 -68.93
C ASP A 963 -5.89 -30.88 -68.65
N TYR A 964 -6.99 -30.46 -69.30
CA TYR A 964 -7.66 -29.18 -68.99
C TYR A 964 -8.88 -29.40 -68.08
N PRO A 965 -9.05 -28.61 -66.99
CA PRO A 965 -10.24 -28.70 -66.15
C PRO A 965 -11.49 -28.28 -66.92
N ALA A 966 -12.61 -28.95 -66.65
CA ALA A 966 -13.87 -28.68 -67.33
C ALA A 966 -14.40 -27.27 -66.98
N ALA A 967 -14.56 -26.43 -68.00
CA ALA A 967 -15.20 -25.13 -67.89
C ALA A 967 -16.70 -25.23 -68.26
N PRO A 968 -17.61 -24.53 -67.55
CA PRO A 968 -18.99 -24.36 -68.00
C PRO A 968 -19.05 -23.73 -69.40
N GLY A 969 -19.98 -24.19 -70.25
CA GLY A 969 -20.10 -23.72 -71.64
C GLY A 969 -20.60 -22.28 -71.77
N ILE A 970 -21.24 -21.76 -70.72
CA ILE A 970 -21.67 -20.37 -70.54
C ILE A 970 -21.27 -19.95 -69.13
N ILE A 971 -20.61 -18.80 -68.99
CA ILE A 971 -20.41 -18.09 -67.71
C ILE A 971 -20.61 -16.61 -67.97
N THR A 972 -21.55 -15.96 -67.27
CA THR A 972 -21.60 -14.50 -67.20
C THR A 972 -21.25 -14.07 -65.79
N ASN A 973 -20.19 -13.28 -65.64
CA ASN A 973 -19.82 -12.65 -64.37
C ASN A 973 -20.20 -11.17 -64.39
N MET A 974 -20.65 -10.63 -63.26
CA MET A 974 -20.96 -9.21 -63.10
C MET A 974 -20.39 -8.70 -61.78
N TYR A 975 -19.75 -7.53 -61.80
CA TYR A 975 -19.11 -6.90 -60.64
C TYR A 975 -19.41 -5.40 -60.62
N LYS A 976 -19.81 -4.83 -59.48
CA LYS A 976 -19.80 -3.38 -59.28
C LYS A 976 -18.37 -2.91 -59.04
N LEU A 977 -17.95 -1.88 -59.77
CA LEU A 977 -16.65 -1.24 -59.57
C LEU A 977 -16.73 -0.03 -58.64
N ARG A 978 -17.84 0.74 -58.70
CA ARG A 978 -18.08 1.96 -57.92
C ARG A 978 -19.54 2.43 -58.01
N ASP A 979 -19.92 3.35 -57.13
CA ASP A 979 -21.18 4.09 -57.21
C ASP A 979 -21.17 5.16 -58.31
N ALA A 980 -22.35 5.54 -58.80
CA ALA A 980 -22.51 6.45 -59.95
C ALA A 980 -22.03 7.89 -59.68
N SER A 981 -21.94 8.29 -58.42
CA SER A 981 -21.49 9.64 -58.00
C SER A 981 -19.98 9.78 -57.83
N ALA A 982 -19.21 8.71 -57.99
CA ALA A 982 -17.75 8.76 -57.83
C ALA A 982 -17.07 9.33 -59.10
N PRO A 983 -16.18 10.35 -58.98
CA PRO A 983 -15.43 10.87 -60.13
C PRO A 983 -14.52 9.79 -60.75
N VAL A 984 -14.28 9.91 -62.06
CA VAL A 984 -13.35 9.08 -62.87
C VAL A 984 -11.92 9.31 -62.45
#